data_AF-A0A6A4SAC6-F1
#
_entry.id   AF-A0A6A4SAC6-F1
#
_cell.length_a   1.000
_cell.length_b   1.000
_cell.length_c   1.000
_cell.angle_alpha   90.00
_cell.angle_beta   90.00
_cell.angle_gamma   90.00
#
_symmetry.space_group_name_H-M   'P 1'
#
loop_
_entity.id
_entity.type
_entity.pdbx_description
1 polymer ?
#
loop_
_entity_poly.entity_id
_entity_poly.type
_entity_poly.pdbx_seq_one_letter_code
_entity_poly.pdbx_strand_id
1 'polypeptide(L)'
;MSTVRTENPVILGLSNQNGQLRGSVKPAGAPGGGGGGPQQQLLSQMKGTINNGNSQPAPTTNAVIKPGDDWKKNLKLPPKDMRMKTSDVTATKGNEFEDYCLKRELLMGIFEMGWEKPSPIQEESIPIALSGRDILARAKNGTGKSGAYLIPLLERIDLKKDCIQAMVIVPTRELALQVSQICIQVSKRMGGVKVMATTGGTNLRDDILRLDETVHVVIATPGRILDLIKKGVAKVNQVQMVVLDEADKLLSQDFVLMMEEMLGFLAKQRQILLYSATFPLSVQKFMNSHLQKPYEINLMEELTLKGVTQYYAYVTERQKVHCLNTLFSRLQINQSIIFCNSSQRVELLAKKISQLGYSCFYIHAKMRQEHRNRVFHDFRNGLCRNLVCTDLFTRGIDIQAVNVVINFDFPKLGETYLHRIGRSGRFGHLGLAINLITYDDRFNLKGIEEQLGTEIKPIPGIIDKSLYVAEYHTALLAGVKSGSPAPCDSEIYCTGPILHQVQKAKLFDDDKYFVDMKLKAMPDVVLSAFHNLSSQMPNMTVLPARLQEFLSVNFERAGSEFEPWTPPDWHDKPKFLGGISDPKLREWAEKIHNLWKSLGRKMRAGVKDHPELYSQMYVPHPFVVPGGRFRELYYWDSYWVVNGLLLSEMTDTAYGMIQNFLHLVSRYGFVPNGGRIYYERRSQPPFLTLMVESYYQATKDKDFLRGALPALEQEHRFWMQNRSVAVKVNGSEHVLNRYHVQVGLPRPESYTDDLDLAEGLTDDHKEQLWMDLKAGAESGWDFSSRWYVDGGGGHNNNKNNNSGSLRDTRTSQILPTDLNALLCLNEKTLASFHRILGDGDSAALYDQAAARRQGAMESVLWDAERGAWFDYNLMTHAKHSEFYPSNMAPVWAQCYSRPEMGEKAVQYLKASGALRFPNGVPTSLRESGQQWDYPNAWPPLQHMLISGLSKLPSEDAQQLAFDLAQRWIKTNWLAYIKYDAMFEKYDVNGDGKPGSGGEYDVQLGFGWTNGVVLQLLERYGATLTSGSRQVSPGLLLPLVISAALALR
;
A
#
# COMPACT_ATOMS: atom_id res chain seq x y z
N MET A 1 14.96 14.18 -62.51
CA MET A 1 16.27 13.72 -63.03
C MET A 1 16.71 12.61 -62.08
N SER A 2 16.49 11.32 -62.40
CA SER A 2 17.22 10.45 -63.36
C SER A 2 18.58 9.99 -62.79
N THR A 3 18.92 8.70 -62.71
CA THR A 3 18.38 7.43 -63.29
C THR A 3 18.10 6.38 -62.18
N VAL A 4 17.22 5.36 -62.26
CA VAL A 4 16.51 4.58 -63.31
C VAL A 4 17.13 3.19 -63.64
N ARG A 5 16.52 2.14 -63.04
CA ARG A 5 16.32 0.74 -63.56
C ARG A 5 17.57 -0.16 -63.75
N THR A 6 17.49 -1.50 -63.86
CA THR A 6 16.36 -2.50 -63.88
C THR A 6 16.83 -3.77 -63.10
N GLU A 7 16.17 -4.94 -62.95
CA GLU A 7 15.20 -5.74 -63.74
C GLU A 7 14.13 -6.44 -62.89
N ASN A 8 13.06 -6.92 -63.55
CA ASN A 8 12.04 -7.83 -63.02
C ASN A 8 11.33 -8.50 -64.23
N PRO A 9 11.21 -9.83 -64.28
CA PRO A 9 9.90 -10.46 -64.54
C PRO A 9 9.76 -11.83 -63.79
N VAL A 10 8.67 -12.61 -63.85
CA VAL A 10 7.43 -12.58 -64.66
C VAL A 10 6.19 -12.86 -63.77
N ILE A 11 4.98 -12.62 -64.29
CA ILE A 11 3.69 -13.04 -63.72
C ILE A 11 3.25 -14.37 -64.35
N LEU A 12 2.44 -15.18 -63.63
CA LEU A 12 1.47 -16.07 -64.29
C LEU A 12 0.13 -16.06 -63.54
N GLY A 13 -0.96 -15.78 -64.27
CA GLY A 13 -2.33 -15.80 -63.78
C GLY A 13 -3.32 -15.86 -64.95
N LEU A 14 -4.46 -16.51 -64.75
CA LEU A 14 -5.55 -16.62 -65.73
C LEU A 14 -6.92 -16.45 -65.04
N SER A 15 -7.97 -16.31 -65.84
CA SER A 15 -9.20 -15.64 -65.41
C SER A 15 -10.49 -16.21 -66.03
N ASN A 16 -11.61 -15.85 -65.38
CA ASN A 16 -12.94 -15.60 -65.96
C ASN A 16 -13.89 -16.75 -66.39
N GLN A 17 -15.17 -16.47 -66.11
CA GLN A 17 -16.41 -16.84 -66.82
C GLN A 17 -16.86 -18.32 -66.88
N ASN A 18 -17.96 -18.60 -66.15
CA ASN A 18 -19.28 -19.05 -66.65
C ASN A 18 -20.20 -19.39 -65.44
N GLY A 19 -21.54 -19.34 -65.51
CA GLY A 19 -22.41 -18.86 -66.60
C GLY A 19 -23.75 -19.62 -66.70
N GLN A 20 -24.79 -19.21 -65.95
CA GLN A 20 -26.20 -19.68 -66.09
C GLN A 20 -26.46 -21.18 -65.74
N LEU A 21 -27.68 -21.72 -65.53
CA LEU A 21 -29.07 -21.21 -65.51
C LEU A 21 -30.00 -22.13 -64.65
N ARG A 22 -31.26 -21.70 -64.43
CA ARG A 22 -32.42 -22.38 -63.78
C ARG A 22 -32.40 -22.42 -62.23
N GLY A 23 -33.49 -22.09 -61.51
CA GLY A 23 -34.82 -21.66 -61.97
C GLY A 23 -35.64 -20.88 -60.91
N SER A 24 -36.66 -20.17 -61.38
CA SER A 24 -37.63 -19.33 -60.64
C SER A 24 -38.91 -20.15 -60.29
N VAL A 25 -39.99 -19.69 -59.60
CA VAL A 25 -40.62 -18.35 -59.44
C VAL A 25 -41.27 -18.22 -58.04
N LYS A 26 -41.68 -16.99 -57.66
CA LYS A 26 -42.58 -16.66 -56.51
C LYS A 26 -44.00 -17.28 -56.68
N PRO A 27 -44.88 -17.17 -55.66
CA PRO A 27 -45.81 -16.03 -55.65
C PRO A 27 -45.87 -15.30 -54.27
N ALA A 28 -46.81 -14.36 -54.11
CA ALA A 28 -46.92 -13.50 -52.91
C ALA A 28 -48.38 -13.18 -52.56
N GLY A 29 -48.68 -12.87 -51.29
CA GLY A 29 -49.99 -12.40 -50.84
C GLY A 29 -50.15 -12.42 -49.31
N ALA A 30 -50.71 -11.35 -48.75
CA ALA A 30 -51.26 -11.26 -47.38
C ALA A 30 -52.82 -11.41 -47.48
N PRO A 31 -53.66 -11.36 -46.40
CA PRO A 31 -53.37 -10.94 -45.01
C PRO A 31 -54.08 -11.70 -43.86
N GLY A 32 -53.68 -11.38 -42.61
CA GLY A 32 -54.57 -11.10 -41.47
C GLY A 32 -55.40 -12.21 -40.76
N GLY A 33 -55.44 -12.14 -39.42
CA GLY A 33 -56.61 -12.58 -38.62
C GLY A 33 -56.41 -13.64 -37.53
N GLY A 34 -56.85 -13.31 -36.30
CA GLY A 34 -57.68 -14.21 -35.46
C GLY A 34 -57.04 -15.32 -34.61
N GLY A 35 -56.81 -15.02 -33.33
CA GLY A 35 -57.42 -15.75 -32.17
C GLY A 35 -57.01 -17.20 -31.80
N GLY A 36 -56.99 -17.45 -30.48
CA GLY A 36 -57.22 -18.79 -29.90
C GLY A 36 -56.00 -19.56 -29.36
N GLY A 37 -56.12 -20.05 -28.12
CA GLY A 37 -55.48 -21.30 -27.67
C GLY A 37 -56.42 -22.51 -27.93
N PRO A 38 -56.18 -23.72 -27.37
CA PRO A 38 -55.49 -23.95 -26.09
C PRO A 38 -54.50 -25.15 -26.02
N GLN A 39 -53.67 -25.12 -24.97
CA GLN A 39 -53.35 -26.20 -24.00
C GLN A 39 -53.14 -27.69 -24.43
N GLN A 40 -52.00 -28.24 -23.94
CA GLN A 40 -51.69 -29.64 -23.54
C GLN A 40 -51.11 -30.69 -24.54
N GLN A 41 -50.03 -31.35 -24.06
CA GLN A 41 -49.59 -32.76 -24.24
C GLN A 41 -49.08 -33.23 -25.63
N LEU A 42 -48.13 -34.18 -25.77
CA LEU A 42 -47.14 -34.78 -24.84
C LEU A 42 -45.93 -35.40 -25.64
N LEU A 43 -44.92 -35.94 -24.94
CA LEU A 43 -43.66 -36.48 -25.51
C LEU A 43 -43.78 -37.83 -26.25
N SER A 44 -42.97 -38.01 -27.31
CA SER A 44 -42.46 -39.29 -27.87
C SER A 44 -41.45 -38.95 -28.99
N GLN A 45 -40.27 -39.55 -29.17
CA GLN A 45 -39.42 -40.53 -28.45
C GLN A 45 -37.95 -40.01 -28.61
N MET A 46 -36.81 -40.62 -28.24
CA MET A 46 -36.33 -41.99 -27.92
C MET A 46 -35.52 -41.96 -26.61
N LYS A 47 -35.33 -43.01 -25.78
CA LYS A 47 -35.03 -44.45 -25.92
C LYS A 47 -33.54 -44.83 -25.97
N GLY A 48 -32.98 -45.13 -24.79
CA GLY A 48 -32.10 -46.29 -24.57
C GLY A 48 -30.97 -46.11 -23.52
N THR A 49 -30.55 -47.12 -22.74
CA THR A 49 -31.12 -48.47 -22.46
C THR A 49 -30.47 -49.08 -21.18
N ILE A 50 -31.23 -49.32 -20.09
CA ILE A 50 -30.98 -50.33 -19.01
C ILE A 50 -29.72 -50.07 -18.10
N ASN A 51 -29.70 -50.27 -16.77
CA ASN A 51 -30.10 -51.48 -16.02
C ASN A 51 -30.54 -51.25 -14.54
N ASN A 52 -31.28 -52.26 -14.02
CA ASN A 52 -31.88 -52.53 -12.71
C ASN A 52 -31.32 -51.93 -11.40
N GLY A 53 -32.22 -51.73 -10.40
CA GLY A 53 -31.89 -51.97 -8.98
C GLY A 53 -32.69 -51.21 -7.91
N ASN A 54 -33.72 -51.86 -7.32
CA ASN A 54 -34.42 -51.55 -6.05
C ASN A 54 -34.94 -50.13 -5.74
N SER A 55 -36.23 -50.07 -5.38
CA SER A 55 -36.91 -48.90 -4.83
C SER A 55 -36.78 -48.78 -3.31
N GLN A 56 -36.65 -47.54 -2.82
CA GLN A 56 -37.05 -47.13 -1.47
C GLN A 56 -37.83 -45.81 -1.54
N PRO A 57 -38.74 -45.53 -0.59
CA PRO A 57 -39.63 -44.37 -0.67
C PRO A 57 -38.90 -43.04 -0.41
N ALA A 58 -39.37 -41.97 -1.06
CA ALA A 58 -38.87 -40.62 -0.80
C ALA A 58 -39.26 -40.16 0.62
N PRO A 59 -38.31 -39.62 1.42
CA PRO A 59 -38.59 -39.26 2.81
C PRO A 59 -39.41 -37.97 2.92
N THR A 60 -40.65 -38.10 3.41
CA THR A 60 -41.49 -36.98 3.83
C THR A 60 -40.96 -36.37 5.14
N THR A 61 -40.43 -35.15 5.09
CA THR A 61 -39.78 -34.49 6.25
C THR A 61 -40.36 -33.11 6.59
N ASN A 62 -41.69 -33.04 6.73
CA ASN A 62 -42.30 -32.05 7.64
C ASN A 62 -42.07 -32.49 9.09
N ALA A 63 -40.81 -32.49 9.52
CA ALA A 63 -40.43 -32.81 10.89
C ALA A 63 -40.81 -31.64 11.81
N VAL A 64 -41.67 -31.89 12.80
CA VAL A 64 -41.99 -30.93 13.86
C VAL A 64 -40.82 -30.88 14.84
N ILE A 65 -39.83 -30.04 14.54
CA ILE A 65 -38.63 -29.79 15.36
C ILE A 65 -39.08 -29.27 16.73
N LYS A 66 -38.76 -30.01 17.79
CA LYS A 66 -39.22 -29.76 19.17
C LYS A 66 -38.48 -28.58 19.82
N PRO A 67 -39.00 -28.04 20.94
CA PRO A 67 -38.21 -27.18 21.82
C PRO A 67 -37.01 -27.97 22.37
N GLY A 68 -35.80 -27.42 22.23
CA GLY A 68 -34.54 -28.07 22.63
C GLY A 68 -33.78 -28.79 21.51
N ASP A 69 -34.38 -29.00 20.34
CA ASP A 69 -33.64 -29.47 19.16
C ASP A 69 -32.72 -28.37 18.61
N ASP A 70 -31.49 -28.73 18.23
CA ASP A 70 -30.55 -27.83 17.54
C ASP A 70 -30.97 -27.64 16.07
N TRP A 71 -31.97 -26.78 15.89
CA TRP A 71 -32.58 -26.44 14.62
C TRP A 71 -31.60 -25.83 13.61
N LYS A 72 -30.49 -25.23 14.07
CA LYS A 72 -29.45 -24.62 13.22
C LYS A 72 -28.73 -25.69 12.38
N LYS A 73 -28.50 -26.89 12.93
CA LYS A 73 -27.91 -28.04 12.18
C LYS A 73 -28.73 -28.48 10.96
N ASN A 74 -30.02 -28.15 10.89
CA ASN A 74 -30.91 -28.52 9.79
C ASN A 74 -31.06 -27.42 8.71
N LEU A 75 -30.36 -26.29 8.84
CA LEU A 75 -30.41 -25.19 7.88
C LEU A 75 -29.39 -25.38 6.75
N LYS A 76 -29.81 -25.08 5.51
CA LYS A 76 -28.89 -24.94 4.37
C LYS A 76 -28.41 -23.49 4.31
N LEU A 77 -27.38 -23.17 5.11
CA LEU A 77 -26.75 -21.86 5.11
C LEU A 77 -26.02 -21.61 3.76
N PRO A 78 -26.01 -20.36 3.24
CA PRO A 78 -25.20 -20.00 2.09
C PRO A 78 -23.70 -19.96 2.45
N PRO A 79 -22.79 -19.97 1.45
CA PRO A 79 -21.36 -19.79 1.68
C PRO A 79 -21.05 -18.50 2.44
N LYS A 80 -20.16 -18.57 3.43
CA LYS A 80 -19.79 -17.42 4.27
C LYS A 80 -19.05 -16.36 3.45
N ASP A 81 -19.50 -15.12 3.53
CA ASP A 81 -18.84 -14.00 2.85
C ASP A 81 -17.60 -13.52 3.64
N MET A 82 -16.43 -13.95 3.17
CA MET A 82 -15.11 -13.69 3.77
C MET A 82 -14.49 -12.34 3.37
N ARG A 83 -15.17 -11.52 2.56
CA ARG A 83 -14.66 -10.21 2.13
C ARG A 83 -14.63 -9.23 3.31
N MET A 84 -13.66 -8.31 3.30
CA MET A 84 -13.54 -7.26 4.31
C MET A 84 -14.81 -6.41 4.41
N LYS A 85 -15.12 -5.94 5.63
CA LYS A 85 -16.29 -5.11 5.96
C LYS A 85 -15.88 -3.97 6.90
N THR A 86 -16.19 -2.73 6.52
CA THR A 86 -15.92 -1.51 7.30
C THR A 86 -16.80 -1.38 8.54
N SER A 87 -16.37 -0.50 9.45
CA SER A 87 -16.98 -0.29 10.77
C SER A 87 -18.45 0.12 10.74
N ASP A 88 -18.93 0.77 9.68
CA ASP A 88 -20.36 1.09 9.50
C ASP A 88 -21.26 -0.13 9.23
N VAL A 89 -20.67 -1.33 9.14
CA VAL A 89 -21.37 -2.63 9.10
C VAL A 89 -20.87 -3.60 10.19
N THR A 90 -19.70 -3.40 10.79
CA THR A 90 -19.11 -4.31 11.81
C THR A 90 -19.04 -3.77 13.23
N ALA A 91 -19.19 -2.46 13.48
CA ALA A 91 -19.13 -1.88 14.82
C ALA A 91 -20.48 -2.02 15.56
N THR A 92 -20.82 -3.26 15.93
CA THR A 92 -22.01 -3.60 16.70
C THR A 92 -21.76 -3.51 18.21
N LYS A 93 -22.85 -3.40 18.99
CA LYS A 93 -22.83 -3.48 20.46
C LYS A 93 -22.72 -4.93 20.96
N GLY A 94 -22.79 -5.90 20.05
CA GLY A 94 -22.54 -7.32 20.31
C GLY A 94 -23.77 -8.21 20.42
N ASN A 95 -24.98 -7.69 20.13
CA ASN A 95 -26.21 -8.47 20.17
C ASN A 95 -26.31 -9.44 18.97
N GLU A 96 -26.98 -10.56 19.17
CA GLU A 96 -27.35 -11.53 18.13
C GLU A 96 -28.83 -11.36 17.73
N PHE A 97 -29.23 -11.91 16.57
CA PHE A 97 -30.65 -11.86 16.16
C PHE A 97 -31.61 -12.59 17.11
N GLU A 98 -31.09 -13.53 17.90
CA GLU A 98 -31.88 -14.32 18.87
C GLU A 98 -32.27 -13.49 20.11
N ASP A 99 -31.50 -12.46 20.45
CA ASP A 99 -31.75 -11.58 21.60
C ASP A 99 -33.01 -10.72 21.43
N TYR A 100 -33.48 -10.54 20.19
CA TYR A 100 -34.71 -9.81 19.86
C TYR A 100 -36.01 -10.61 20.07
N CYS A 101 -35.92 -11.87 20.58
CA CYS A 101 -37.05 -12.74 20.89
C CYS A 101 -38.07 -12.94 19.74
N LEU A 102 -37.58 -12.95 18.50
CA LEU A 102 -38.38 -13.12 17.28
C LEU A 102 -38.99 -14.53 17.17
N LYS A 103 -40.06 -14.68 16.39
CA LYS A 103 -40.61 -15.99 15.96
C LYS A 103 -39.51 -16.89 15.42
N ARG A 104 -39.48 -18.17 15.84
CA ARG A 104 -38.45 -19.12 15.40
C ARG A 104 -38.45 -19.28 13.88
N GLU A 105 -39.61 -19.20 13.26
CA GLU A 105 -39.80 -19.27 11.81
C GLU A 105 -39.17 -18.07 11.09
N LEU A 106 -39.18 -16.87 11.71
CA LEU A 106 -38.53 -15.68 11.19
C LEU A 106 -37.00 -15.77 11.36
N LEU A 107 -36.52 -16.25 12.51
CA LEU A 107 -35.10 -16.54 12.74
C LEU A 107 -34.55 -17.55 11.71
N MET A 108 -35.28 -18.63 11.41
CA MET A 108 -34.90 -19.58 10.36
C MET A 108 -34.76 -18.93 8.98
N GLY A 109 -35.61 -17.95 8.64
CA GLY A 109 -35.49 -17.18 7.39
C GLY A 109 -34.32 -16.20 7.37
N ILE A 110 -33.98 -15.59 8.51
CA ILE A 110 -32.80 -14.73 8.70
C ILE A 110 -31.50 -15.52 8.48
N PHE A 111 -31.35 -16.69 9.12
CA PHE A 111 -30.16 -17.52 8.94
C PHE A 111 -30.09 -18.17 7.54
N GLU A 112 -31.21 -18.55 6.90
CA GLU A 112 -31.20 -19.01 5.50
C GLU A 112 -30.79 -17.90 4.50
N MET A 113 -30.92 -16.63 4.86
CA MET A 113 -30.40 -15.49 4.09
C MET A 113 -28.90 -15.24 4.31
N GLY A 114 -28.23 -16.02 5.17
CA GLY A 114 -26.83 -15.83 5.54
C GLY A 114 -26.59 -14.65 6.48
N TRP A 115 -27.64 -14.15 7.13
CA TRP A 115 -27.54 -13.05 8.10
C TRP A 115 -27.23 -13.63 9.48
N GLU A 116 -25.94 -13.81 9.77
CA GLU A 116 -25.49 -14.36 11.06
C GLU A 116 -25.72 -13.39 12.22
N LYS A 117 -25.35 -12.11 12.03
CA LYS A 117 -25.40 -11.05 13.04
C LYS A 117 -26.13 -9.81 12.51
N PRO A 118 -26.81 -9.02 13.36
CA PRO A 118 -27.36 -7.72 12.98
C PRO A 118 -26.24 -6.74 12.60
N SER A 119 -26.46 -5.90 11.58
CA SER A 119 -25.62 -4.72 11.35
C SER A 119 -26.01 -3.58 12.31
N PRO A 120 -25.17 -2.53 12.51
CA PRO A 120 -25.47 -1.48 13.50
C PRO A 120 -26.83 -0.78 13.29
N ILE A 121 -27.26 -0.59 12.04
CA ILE A 121 -28.60 -0.04 11.75
C ILE A 121 -29.74 -1.02 12.08
N GLN A 122 -29.49 -2.32 12.00
CA GLN A 122 -30.44 -3.35 12.43
C GLN A 122 -30.51 -3.41 13.96
N GLU A 123 -29.36 -3.35 14.62
CA GLU A 123 -29.22 -3.39 16.08
C GLU A 123 -29.93 -2.22 16.78
N GLU A 124 -29.81 -0.99 16.25
CA GLU A 124 -30.58 0.15 16.79
C GLU A 124 -32.07 0.11 16.41
N SER A 125 -32.41 -0.35 15.20
CA SER A 125 -33.79 -0.20 14.69
C SER A 125 -34.74 -1.32 15.12
N ILE A 126 -34.28 -2.58 15.15
CA ILE A 126 -35.14 -3.74 15.42
C ILE A 126 -35.83 -3.64 16.80
N PRO A 127 -35.12 -3.51 17.94
CA PRO A 127 -35.77 -3.47 19.26
C PRO A 127 -36.70 -2.26 19.42
N ILE A 128 -36.33 -1.11 18.84
CA ILE A 128 -37.16 0.10 18.87
C ILE A 128 -38.42 -0.07 18.02
N ALA A 129 -38.32 -0.67 16.84
CA ALA A 129 -39.47 -0.96 16.00
C ALA A 129 -40.40 -2.01 16.63
N LEU A 130 -39.86 -3.03 17.31
CA LEU A 130 -40.64 -4.00 18.08
C LEU A 130 -41.37 -3.34 19.27
N SER A 131 -40.78 -2.32 19.90
CA SER A 131 -41.45 -1.51 20.95
C SER A 131 -42.65 -0.69 20.44
N GLY A 132 -42.85 -0.60 19.12
CA GLY A 132 -43.96 0.11 18.49
C GLY A 132 -43.74 1.61 18.27
N ARG A 133 -42.56 2.16 18.58
CA ARG A 133 -42.21 3.56 18.31
C ARG A 133 -41.95 3.83 16.82
N ASP A 134 -42.28 5.04 16.38
CA ASP A 134 -41.81 5.56 15.09
C ASP A 134 -40.28 5.67 15.07
N ILE A 135 -39.68 5.52 13.90
CA ILE A 135 -38.22 5.63 13.69
C ILE A 135 -37.92 6.67 12.63
N LEU A 136 -36.91 7.50 12.92
CA LEU A 136 -36.21 8.35 11.96
C LEU A 136 -34.77 7.84 11.83
N ALA A 137 -34.44 7.19 10.73
CA ALA A 137 -33.13 6.58 10.52
C ALA A 137 -32.33 7.28 9.40
N ARG A 138 -31.19 7.86 9.77
CA ARG A 138 -30.14 8.24 8.83
C ARG A 138 -29.22 7.04 8.58
N ALA A 139 -29.23 6.52 7.36
CA ALA A 139 -28.42 5.37 7.00
C ALA A 139 -27.99 5.41 5.53
N LYS A 140 -26.70 5.15 5.32
CA LYS A 140 -26.09 5.03 3.99
C LYS A 140 -26.71 3.86 3.20
N ASN A 141 -26.63 3.92 1.88
CA ASN A 141 -27.07 2.82 1.04
C ASN A 141 -26.08 1.65 1.14
N GLY A 142 -26.58 0.43 1.39
CA GLY A 142 -25.75 -0.77 1.53
C GLY A 142 -25.40 -1.20 2.97
N THR A 143 -25.89 -0.52 4.01
CA THR A 143 -25.61 -0.87 5.44
C THR A 143 -26.57 -1.92 6.04
N GLY A 144 -27.48 -2.48 5.24
CA GLY A 144 -28.47 -3.46 5.72
C GLY A 144 -29.85 -2.89 6.09
N LYS A 145 -30.16 -1.64 5.71
CA LYS A 145 -31.47 -0.95 5.91
C LYS A 145 -32.69 -1.88 5.79
N SER A 146 -32.78 -2.67 4.71
CA SER A 146 -33.94 -3.52 4.47
C SER A 146 -34.17 -4.61 5.51
N GLY A 147 -33.11 -5.16 6.12
CA GLY A 147 -33.29 -6.07 7.27
C GLY A 147 -33.84 -5.34 8.50
N ALA A 148 -33.36 -4.11 8.72
CA ALA A 148 -33.70 -3.30 9.91
C ALA A 148 -35.19 -2.98 10.00
N TYR A 149 -35.88 -2.82 8.86
CA TYR A 149 -37.34 -2.66 8.82
C TYR A 149 -38.13 -3.92 8.49
N LEU A 150 -37.63 -4.84 7.65
CA LEU A 150 -38.40 -6.04 7.28
C LEU A 150 -38.54 -7.04 8.44
N ILE A 151 -37.55 -7.16 9.32
CA ILE A 151 -37.60 -8.05 10.48
C ILE A 151 -38.73 -7.66 11.45
N PRO A 152 -38.79 -6.44 12.01
CA PRO A 152 -39.87 -6.04 12.91
C PRO A 152 -41.23 -5.93 12.18
N LEU A 153 -41.23 -5.62 10.88
CA LEU A 153 -42.46 -5.66 10.07
C LEU A 153 -43.05 -7.06 10.01
N LEU A 154 -42.22 -8.07 9.69
CA LEU A 154 -42.66 -9.47 9.60
C LEU A 154 -43.05 -10.03 10.96
N GLU A 155 -42.32 -9.67 12.02
CA GLU A 155 -42.68 -10.06 13.39
C GLU A 155 -44.06 -9.52 13.79
N ARG A 156 -44.46 -8.32 13.35
CA ARG A 156 -45.79 -7.78 13.65
C ARG A 156 -46.94 -8.37 12.81
N ILE A 157 -46.69 -9.24 11.83
CA ILE A 157 -47.76 -9.88 11.04
C ILE A 157 -48.49 -10.96 11.84
N ASP A 158 -49.82 -10.86 11.85
CA ASP A 158 -50.78 -11.84 12.37
C ASP A 158 -51.42 -12.62 11.21
N LEU A 159 -50.99 -13.86 11.01
CA LEU A 159 -51.46 -14.74 9.93
C LEU A 159 -52.92 -15.21 10.09
N LYS A 160 -53.62 -14.82 11.15
CA LYS A 160 -55.05 -15.09 11.35
C LYS A 160 -55.96 -14.04 10.71
N LYS A 161 -55.40 -13.04 10.03
CA LYS A 161 -56.12 -11.90 9.46
C LYS A 161 -55.77 -11.72 7.98
N ASP A 162 -56.69 -12.12 7.11
CA ASP A 162 -56.62 -11.93 5.66
C ASP A 162 -56.79 -10.46 5.23
N CYS A 163 -55.86 -9.59 5.64
CA CYS A 163 -55.85 -8.17 5.32
C CYS A 163 -54.43 -7.60 5.22
N ILE A 164 -54.31 -6.44 4.57
CA ILE A 164 -53.03 -5.73 4.46
C ILE A 164 -52.72 -5.12 5.84
N GLN A 165 -51.66 -5.60 6.47
CA GLN A 165 -51.24 -5.20 7.82
C GLN A 165 -50.01 -4.30 7.82
N ALA A 166 -49.18 -4.37 6.78
CA ALA A 166 -47.99 -3.54 6.63
C ALA A 166 -47.74 -3.10 5.19
N MET A 167 -47.14 -1.91 5.04
CA MET A 167 -46.79 -1.31 3.76
C MET A 167 -45.33 -0.83 3.74
N VAL A 168 -44.61 -1.08 2.64
CA VAL A 168 -43.29 -0.50 2.39
C VAL A 168 -43.34 0.33 1.12
N ILE A 169 -43.11 1.63 1.24
CA ILE A 169 -43.16 2.58 0.12
C ILE A 169 -41.74 2.89 -0.33
N VAL A 170 -41.52 2.86 -1.64
CA VAL A 170 -40.21 3.00 -2.29
C VAL A 170 -40.29 3.85 -3.57
N PRO A 171 -39.25 4.64 -3.90
CA PRO A 171 -39.32 5.62 -4.98
C PRO A 171 -39.18 5.06 -6.40
N THR A 172 -38.75 3.81 -6.56
CA THR A 172 -38.49 3.15 -7.85
C THR A 172 -39.15 1.77 -7.92
N ARG A 173 -39.41 1.29 -9.13
CA ARG A 173 -40.10 0.01 -9.39
C ARG A 173 -39.17 -1.17 -9.07
N GLU A 174 -37.92 -0.96 -9.41
CA GLU A 174 -36.81 -1.87 -9.31
C GLU A 174 -36.42 -2.13 -7.84
N LEU A 175 -36.47 -1.10 -6.97
CA LEU A 175 -36.31 -1.28 -5.52
C LEU A 175 -37.49 -2.05 -4.90
N ALA A 176 -38.73 -1.83 -5.36
CA ALA A 176 -39.89 -2.59 -4.86
C ALA A 176 -39.72 -4.09 -5.13
N LEU A 177 -39.23 -4.46 -6.32
CA LEU A 177 -38.91 -5.84 -6.65
C LEU A 177 -37.81 -6.40 -5.74
N GLN A 178 -36.71 -5.67 -5.52
CA GLN A 178 -35.64 -6.08 -4.61
C GLN A 178 -36.13 -6.29 -3.16
N VAL A 179 -36.83 -5.31 -2.58
CA VAL A 179 -37.34 -5.39 -1.19
C VAL A 179 -38.37 -6.50 -1.06
N SER A 180 -39.20 -6.73 -2.09
CA SER A 180 -40.14 -7.87 -2.10
C SER A 180 -39.45 -9.23 -2.15
N GLN A 181 -38.37 -9.39 -2.93
CA GLN A 181 -37.57 -10.62 -2.93
C GLN A 181 -36.95 -10.89 -1.56
N ILE A 182 -36.36 -9.86 -0.91
CA ILE A 182 -35.81 -10.00 0.45
C ILE A 182 -36.92 -10.38 1.44
N CYS A 183 -38.06 -9.69 1.41
CA CYS A 183 -39.20 -9.97 2.29
C CYS A 183 -39.74 -11.40 2.12
N ILE A 184 -39.83 -11.89 0.88
CA ILE A 184 -40.28 -13.27 0.57
C ILE A 184 -39.27 -14.31 1.09
N GLN A 185 -37.96 -14.09 0.95
CA GLN A 185 -36.96 -15.05 1.45
C GLN A 185 -36.87 -15.05 2.98
N VAL A 186 -36.91 -13.88 3.63
CA VAL A 186 -36.91 -13.78 5.10
C VAL A 186 -38.20 -14.36 5.71
N SER A 187 -39.36 -14.21 5.06
CA SER A 187 -40.63 -14.79 5.55
C SER A 187 -40.93 -16.23 5.10
N LYS A 188 -40.06 -16.81 4.25
CA LYS A 188 -40.19 -18.15 3.62
C LYS A 188 -40.57 -19.27 4.57
N ARG A 189 -40.07 -19.24 5.81
CA ARG A 189 -40.32 -20.27 6.84
C ARG A 189 -41.54 -20.00 7.71
N MET A 190 -42.13 -18.80 7.65
CA MET A 190 -43.32 -18.40 8.43
C MET A 190 -44.64 -19.01 7.95
N GLY A 191 -44.63 -19.88 6.94
CA GLY A 191 -45.74 -20.78 6.61
C GLY A 191 -47.04 -20.15 6.08
N GLY A 192 -47.14 -18.83 5.94
CA GLY A 192 -48.37 -18.19 5.47
C GLY A 192 -48.27 -16.74 4.97
N VAL A 193 -47.16 -16.02 5.22
CA VAL A 193 -47.02 -14.60 4.84
C VAL A 193 -47.23 -14.44 3.32
N LYS A 194 -48.03 -13.44 2.94
CA LYS A 194 -48.32 -13.09 1.53
C LYS A 194 -47.79 -11.69 1.25
N VAL A 195 -46.70 -11.62 0.48
CA VAL A 195 -46.08 -10.38 0.04
C VAL A 195 -46.53 -10.07 -1.39
N MET A 196 -46.82 -8.80 -1.68
CA MET A 196 -47.12 -8.32 -3.04
C MET A 196 -46.24 -7.11 -3.38
N ALA A 197 -45.63 -7.12 -4.56
CA ALA A 197 -45.02 -5.94 -5.16
C ALA A 197 -46.00 -5.30 -6.16
N THR A 198 -46.33 -4.02 -6.00
CA THR A 198 -47.22 -3.29 -6.92
C THR A 198 -46.59 -1.95 -7.32
N THR A 199 -46.36 -1.76 -8.62
CA THR A 199 -45.60 -0.61 -9.10
C THR A 199 -46.17 -0.07 -10.40
N GLY A 200 -45.99 1.23 -10.66
CA GLY A 200 -46.36 1.79 -11.96
C GLY A 200 -45.69 0.98 -13.09
N GLY A 201 -46.46 0.52 -14.08
CA GLY A 201 -45.93 -0.28 -15.19
C GLY A 201 -45.96 -1.80 -15.02
N THR A 202 -46.40 -2.35 -13.88
CA THR A 202 -47.11 -3.64 -13.92
C THR A 202 -48.53 -3.42 -14.45
N ASN A 203 -49.16 -4.46 -14.99
CA ASN A 203 -50.54 -4.39 -15.47
C ASN A 203 -51.50 -4.18 -14.28
N LEU A 204 -52.25 -3.07 -14.31
CA LEU A 204 -53.19 -2.73 -13.23
C LEU A 204 -54.29 -3.79 -13.06
N ARG A 205 -54.70 -4.49 -14.13
CA ARG A 205 -55.70 -5.56 -14.02
C ARG A 205 -55.18 -6.75 -13.21
N ASP A 206 -53.92 -7.10 -13.38
CA ASP A 206 -53.31 -8.27 -12.73
C ASP A 206 -52.97 -7.93 -11.27
N ASP A 207 -52.56 -6.68 -10.99
CA ASP A 207 -52.46 -6.13 -9.63
C ASP A 207 -53.81 -6.19 -8.89
N ILE A 208 -54.93 -5.85 -9.56
CA ILE A 208 -56.28 -5.92 -8.97
C ILE A 208 -56.67 -7.37 -8.67
N LEU A 209 -56.56 -8.27 -9.65
CA LEU A 209 -56.88 -9.70 -9.45
C LEU A 209 -56.02 -10.35 -8.36
N ARG A 210 -54.77 -9.92 -8.20
CA ARG A 210 -53.90 -10.38 -7.10
C ARG A 210 -54.32 -9.85 -5.73
N LEU A 211 -55.11 -8.77 -5.64
CA LEU A 211 -55.66 -8.24 -4.38
C LEU A 211 -57.03 -8.83 -4.00
N ASP A 212 -57.65 -9.64 -4.86
CA ASP A 212 -58.79 -10.49 -4.49
C ASP A 212 -58.34 -11.70 -3.62
N GLU A 213 -57.07 -12.11 -3.74
CA GLU A 213 -56.37 -13.04 -2.84
C GLU A 213 -55.78 -12.34 -1.62
N THR A 214 -55.56 -13.08 -0.52
CA THR A 214 -54.85 -12.56 0.68
C THR A 214 -53.50 -11.93 0.35
N VAL A 215 -53.31 -10.70 0.84
CA VAL A 215 -52.03 -9.97 0.89
C VAL A 215 -51.85 -9.40 2.29
N HIS A 216 -50.77 -9.79 2.96
CA HIS A 216 -50.41 -9.32 4.30
C HIS A 216 -49.49 -8.08 4.24
N VAL A 217 -48.57 -8.06 3.27
CA VAL A 217 -47.53 -7.03 3.10
C VAL A 217 -47.55 -6.50 1.67
N VAL A 218 -47.71 -5.19 1.50
CA VAL A 218 -47.65 -4.51 0.20
C VAL A 218 -46.38 -3.67 0.08
N ILE A 219 -45.64 -3.84 -1.02
CA ILE A 219 -44.38 -3.14 -1.30
C ILE A 219 -44.55 -2.38 -2.61
N ALA A 220 -44.49 -1.04 -2.57
CA ALA A 220 -45.08 -0.24 -3.65
C ALA A 220 -44.43 1.11 -3.96
N THR A 221 -44.66 1.57 -5.19
CA THR A 221 -44.39 2.96 -5.61
C THR A 221 -45.61 3.86 -5.34
N PRO A 222 -45.45 5.09 -4.79
CA PRO A 222 -46.55 5.92 -4.27
C PRO A 222 -47.80 6.01 -5.16
N GLY A 223 -47.65 6.46 -6.40
CA GLY A 223 -48.79 6.69 -7.30
C GLY A 223 -49.59 5.44 -7.68
N ARG A 224 -49.00 4.24 -7.63
CA ARG A 224 -49.75 2.99 -7.91
C ARG A 224 -50.53 2.53 -6.70
N ILE A 225 -49.96 2.57 -5.50
CA ILE A 225 -50.71 2.17 -4.30
C ILE A 225 -51.82 3.17 -3.98
N LEU A 226 -51.58 4.47 -4.19
CA LEU A 226 -52.62 5.50 -4.08
C LEU A 226 -53.79 5.27 -5.06
N ASP A 227 -53.52 4.89 -6.31
CA ASP A 227 -54.54 4.53 -7.30
C ASP A 227 -55.36 3.30 -6.88
N LEU A 228 -54.70 2.25 -6.36
CA LEU A 228 -55.37 1.04 -5.85
C LEU A 228 -56.18 1.30 -4.57
N ILE A 229 -55.74 2.20 -3.70
CA ILE A 229 -56.49 2.65 -2.51
C ILE A 229 -57.72 3.45 -2.94
N LYS A 230 -57.57 4.44 -3.83
CA LYS A 230 -58.69 5.26 -4.33
C LYS A 230 -59.77 4.46 -5.07
N LYS A 231 -59.39 3.35 -5.70
CA LYS A 231 -60.33 2.39 -6.34
C LYS A 231 -61.03 1.46 -5.34
N GLY A 232 -60.70 1.52 -4.05
CA GLY A 232 -61.25 0.63 -3.02
C GLY A 232 -60.73 -0.81 -3.05
N VAL A 233 -59.71 -1.08 -3.87
CA VAL A 233 -59.15 -2.43 -4.07
C VAL A 233 -58.13 -2.74 -2.96
N ALA A 234 -57.16 -1.84 -2.76
CA ALA A 234 -56.21 -1.95 -1.66
C ALA A 234 -56.85 -1.46 -0.34
N LYS A 235 -57.43 -2.38 0.43
CA LYS A 235 -58.08 -2.12 1.72
C LYS A 235 -57.02 -1.93 2.82
N VAL A 236 -56.62 -0.68 3.04
CA VAL A 236 -55.51 -0.30 3.93
C VAL A 236 -55.92 0.16 5.34
N ASN A 237 -57.19 0.00 5.69
CA ASN A 237 -57.74 0.38 7.01
C ASN A 237 -57.20 -0.43 8.19
N GLN A 238 -56.58 -1.59 7.93
CA GLN A 238 -55.95 -2.45 8.95
C GLN A 238 -54.43 -2.29 9.03
N VAL A 239 -53.82 -1.42 8.23
CA VAL A 239 -52.36 -1.24 8.18
C VAL A 239 -51.84 -0.61 9.47
N GLN A 240 -51.04 -1.39 10.21
CA GLN A 240 -50.44 -1.01 11.50
C GLN A 240 -49.05 -0.41 11.35
N MET A 241 -48.31 -0.73 10.27
CA MET A 241 -46.94 -0.25 10.04
C MET A 241 -46.76 0.23 8.60
N VAL A 242 -46.10 1.39 8.45
CA VAL A 242 -45.65 1.94 7.16
C VAL A 242 -44.14 2.17 7.22
N VAL A 243 -43.43 1.69 6.21
CA VAL A 243 -42.01 1.97 6.00
C VAL A 243 -41.84 2.91 4.81
N LEU A 244 -40.94 3.88 4.94
CA LEU A 244 -40.52 4.81 3.90
C LEU A 244 -39.01 4.63 3.68
N ASP A 245 -38.58 4.03 2.56
CA ASP A 245 -37.15 3.84 2.24
C ASP A 245 -36.74 4.72 1.05
N GLU A 246 -35.52 5.26 1.11
CA GLU A 246 -35.03 6.38 0.27
C GLU A 246 -36.01 7.57 0.35
N ALA A 247 -36.34 7.98 1.60
CA ALA A 247 -37.43 8.91 1.88
C ALA A 247 -37.22 10.34 1.36
N ASP A 248 -35.98 10.80 1.21
CA ASP A 248 -35.65 12.06 0.52
C ASP A 248 -36.22 12.15 -0.89
N LYS A 249 -36.19 11.05 -1.66
CA LYS A 249 -36.85 10.95 -2.97
C LYS A 249 -38.37 10.85 -2.82
N LEU A 250 -38.89 10.08 -1.86
CA LEU A 250 -40.34 9.96 -1.65
C LEU A 250 -41.00 11.29 -1.28
N LEU A 251 -40.22 12.22 -0.74
CA LEU A 251 -40.65 13.53 -0.26
C LEU A 251 -40.05 14.67 -1.11
N SER A 252 -39.75 14.39 -2.39
CA SER A 252 -39.55 15.44 -3.39
C SER A 252 -40.88 16.12 -3.75
N GLN A 253 -40.81 17.28 -4.40
CA GLN A 253 -41.99 18.07 -4.81
C GLN A 253 -42.99 17.25 -5.65
N ASP A 254 -42.52 16.31 -6.48
CA ASP A 254 -43.38 15.48 -7.34
C ASP A 254 -44.16 14.40 -6.57
N PHE A 255 -43.69 13.99 -5.38
CA PHE A 255 -44.20 12.84 -4.64
C PHE A 255 -44.85 13.17 -3.30
N VAL A 256 -44.48 14.29 -2.66
CA VAL A 256 -44.98 14.66 -1.32
C VAL A 256 -46.51 14.68 -1.22
N LEU A 257 -47.21 15.26 -2.21
CA LEU A 257 -48.68 15.30 -2.22
C LEU A 257 -49.31 13.90 -2.32
N MET A 258 -48.71 12.98 -3.09
CA MET A 258 -49.17 11.59 -3.15
C MET A 258 -48.91 10.84 -1.85
N MET A 259 -47.84 11.19 -1.11
CA MET A 259 -47.54 10.61 0.20
C MET A 259 -48.50 11.10 1.28
N GLU A 260 -48.77 12.40 1.35
CA GLU A 260 -49.74 13.00 2.27
C GLU A 260 -51.15 12.43 2.05
N GLU A 261 -51.59 12.34 0.78
CA GLU A 261 -52.91 11.79 0.47
C GLU A 261 -53.01 10.29 0.79
N MET A 262 -51.97 9.49 0.47
CA MET A 262 -51.92 8.07 0.85
C MET A 262 -51.97 7.89 2.37
N LEU A 263 -51.25 8.72 3.13
CA LEU A 263 -51.28 8.73 4.59
C LEU A 263 -52.66 9.13 5.18
N GLY A 264 -53.50 9.82 4.40
CA GLY A 264 -54.87 10.18 4.79
C GLY A 264 -55.83 8.98 4.85
N PHE A 265 -55.60 7.94 4.03
CA PHE A 265 -56.44 6.73 4.00
C PHE A 265 -56.10 5.68 5.08
N LEU A 266 -54.95 5.82 5.75
CA LEU A 266 -54.48 4.88 6.76
C LEU A 266 -55.03 5.21 8.15
N ALA A 267 -55.10 4.19 9.03
CA ALA A 267 -55.47 4.37 10.43
C ALA A 267 -54.62 5.46 11.14
N LYS A 268 -55.23 6.23 12.04
CA LYS A 268 -54.52 7.30 12.79
C LYS A 268 -53.51 6.75 13.80
N GLN A 269 -53.79 5.57 14.37
CA GLN A 269 -52.82 4.79 15.13
C GLN A 269 -52.13 3.84 14.14
N ARG A 270 -50.89 4.19 13.78
CA ARG A 270 -50.00 3.45 12.89
C ARG A 270 -48.57 3.81 13.25
N GLN A 271 -47.65 2.87 13.06
CA GLN A 271 -46.21 3.08 13.24
C GLN A 271 -45.58 3.48 11.89
N ILE A 272 -44.73 4.50 11.88
CA ILE A 272 -43.99 4.97 10.70
C ILE A 272 -42.48 4.79 10.93
N LEU A 273 -41.84 4.02 10.05
CA LEU A 273 -40.38 3.83 10.03
C LEU A 273 -39.79 4.50 8.79
N LEU A 274 -39.11 5.63 8.97
CA LEU A 274 -38.57 6.47 7.89
C LEU A 274 -37.05 6.31 7.79
N TYR A 275 -36.55 5.82 6.65
CA TYR A 275 -35.13 5.62 6.35
C TYR A 275 -34.70 6.52 5.19
N SER A 276 -33.63 7.30 5.40
CA SER A 276 -33.10 8.22 4.38
C SER A 276 -31.58 8.33 4.44
N ALA A 277 -30.95 8.69 3.32
CA ALA A 277 -29.55 9.11 3.31
C ALA A 277 -29.44 10.60 3.63
N THR A 278 -30.33 11.42 3.06
CA THR A 278 -30.35 12.88 3.25
C THR A 278 -31.65 13.36 3.91
N PHE A 279 -31.61 14.55 4.51
CA PHE A 279 -32.77 15.18 5.18
C PHE A 279 -32.97 16.63 4.70
N PRO A 280 -33.39 16.84 3.45
CA PRO A 280 -33.81 18.16 2.98
C PRO A 280 -35.06 18.64 3.74
N LEU A 281 -35.35 19.94 3.66
CA LEU A 281 -36.44 20.61 4.39
C LEU A 281 -37.83 19.98 4.17
N SER A 282 -38.07 19.30 3.04
CA SER A 282 -39.33 18.58 2.80
C SER A 282 -39.48 17.35 3.70
N VAL A 283 -38.40 16.60 3.96
CA VAL A 283 -38.43 15.47 4.90
C VAL A 283 -38.64 15.98 6.32
N GLN A 284 -37.95 17.06 6.72
CA GLN A 284 -38.11 17.67 8.05
C GLN A 284 -39.55 18.17 8.30
N LYS A 285 -40.21 18.77 7.29
CA LYS A 285 -41.63 19.14 7.37
C LYS A 285 -42.53 17.92 7.52
N PHE A 286 -42.34 16.90 6.70
CA PHE A 286 -43.11 15.65 6.75
C PHE A 286 -42.96 14.92 8.08
N MET A 287 -41.75 14.88 8.65
CA MET A 287 -41.46 14.35 9.98
C MET A 287 -42.34 15.03 11.04
N ASN A 288 -42.27 16.36 11.10
CA ASN A 288 -43.00 17.15 12.10
C ASN A 288 -44.52 17.05 11.97
N SER A 289 -45.04 16.76 10.77
CA SER A 289 -46.48 16.60 10.49
C SER A 289 -47.03 15.20 10.76
N HIS A 290 -46.18 14.15 10.81
CA HIS A 290 -46.66 12.76 10.77
C HIS A 290 -46.03 11.78 11.76
N LEU A 291 -44.79 12.01 12.24
CA LEU A 291 -44.09 11.06 13.11
C LEU A 291 -44.35 11.39 14.59
N GLN A 292 -44.75 10.39 15.38
CA GLN A 292 -45.17 10.55 16.77
C GLN A 292 -44.01 10.31 17.75
N LYS A 293 -43.26 11.38 18.07
CA LYS A 293 -42.04 11.33 18.89
C LYS A 293 -41.08 10.22 18.41
N PRO A 294 -40.60 10.28 17.16
CA PRO A 294 -39.76 9.23 16.60
C PRO A 294 -38.49 9.02 17.43
N TYR A 295 -37.94 7.81 17.36
CA TYR A 295 -36.58 7.56 17.81
C TYR A 295 -35.62 7.91 16.67
N GLU A 296 -34.69 8.82 16.92
CA GLU A 296 -33.74 9.29 15.91
C GLU A 296 -32.45 8.44 15.96
N ILE A 297 -32.17 7.75 14.86
CA ILE A 297 -30.99 6.92 14.66
C ILE A 297 -30.10 7.61 13.64
N ASN A 298 -28.97 8.17 14.06
CA ASN A 298 -27.97 8.77 13.17
C ASN A 298 -26.63 8.03 13.28
N LEU A 299 -26.45 7.00 12.45
CA LEU A 299 -25.22 6.20 12.40
C LEU A 299 -24.22 6.73 11.34
N MET A 300 -24.15 8.06 11.20
CA MET A 300 -23.33 8.73 10.20
C MET A 300 -22.53 9.88 10.82
N GLU A 301 -21.26 9.61 11.13
CA GLU A 301 -20.25 10.62 11.44
C GLU A 301 -19.92 11.45 10.18
N GLU A 302 -19.65 10.75 9.09
CA GLU A 302 -19.34 11.29 7.76
C GLU A 302 -20.51 11.02 6.80
N LEU A 303 -20.76 11.94 5.86
CA LEU A 303 -21.78 11.78 4.83
C LEU A 303 -21.38 10.75 3.76
N THR A 304 -20.10 10.65 3.41
CA THR A 304 -19.57 9.67 2.43
C THR A 304 -19.44 8.25 2.97
N LEU A 305 -19.42 7.26 2.07
CA LEU A 305 -19.25 5.85 2.42
C LEU A 305 -17.82 5.54 2.81
N LYS A 306 -17.63 4.94 3.99
CA LYS A 306 -16.34 4.38 4.40
C LYS A 306 -16.06 3.16 3.50
N GLY A 307 -14.80 2.97 3.11
CA GLY A 307 -14.39 1.89 2.18
C GLY A 307 -14.53 2.19 0.69
N VAL A 308 -15.19 3.27 0.26
CA VAL A 308 -15.19 3.68 -1.16
C VAL A 308 -14.04 4.67 -1.41
N THR A 309 -13.03 4.22 -2.14
CA THR A 309 -11.90 5.06 -2.60
C THR A 309 -12.36 5.96 -3.75
N GLN A 310 -12.08 7.26 -3.67
CA GLN A 310 -12.59 8.27 -4.59
C GLN A 310 -11.45 8.99 -5.33
N TYR A 311 -11.46 8.92 -6.67
CA TYR A 311 -10.52 9.65 -7.53
C TYR A 311 -11.21 10.50 -8.59
N TYR A 312 -10.51 11.52 -9.10
CA TYR A 312 -10.87 12.23 -10.32
C TYR A 312 -9.77 12.21 -11.38
N ALA A 313 -10.17 12.23 -12.65
CA ALA A 313 -9.33 12.42 -13.82
C ALA A 313 -9.76 13.69 -14.56
N TYR A 314 -8.86 14.65 -14.74
CA TYR A 314 -9.12 15.82 -15.57
C TYR A 314 -9.10 15.44 -17.06
N VAL A 315 -10.22 15.63 -17.75
CA VAL A 315 -10.40 15.25 -19.16
C VAL A 315 -11.29 16.23 -19.91
N THR A 316 -10.99 16.50 -21.17
CA THR A 316 -11.98 17.12 -22.06
C THR A 316 -13.05 16.11 -22.47
N GLU A 317 -14.23 16.59 -22.88
CA GLU A 317 -15.32 15.74 -23.41
C GLU A 317 -14.85 14.76 -24.51
N ARG A 318 -13.92 15.18 -25.38
CA ARG A 318 -13.34 14.34 -26.44
C ARG A 318 -12.46 13.22 -25.88
N GLN A 319 -11.81 13.43 -24.73
CA GLN A 319 -10.92 12.47 -24.10
C GLN A 319 -11.65 11.45 -23.20
N LYS A 320 -12.88 11.73 -22.75
CA LYS A 320 -13.61 10.86 -21.81
C LYS A 320 -13.68 9.39 -22.23
N VAL A 321 -13.95 9.11 -23.51
CA VAL A 321 -14.00 7.72 -24.04
C VAL A 321 -12.61 7.07 -24.06
N HIS A 322 -11.55 7.82 -24.36
CA HIS A 322 -10.19 7.31 -24.34
C HIS A 322 -9.72 7.02 -22.90
N CYS A 323 -9.99 7.94 -21.96
CA CYS A 323 -9.73 7.73 -20.54
C CYS A 323 -10.48 6.50 -20.00
N LEU A 324 -11.77 6.34 -20.33
CA LEU A 324 -12.54 5.16 -19.96
C LEU A 324 -11.91 3.85 -20.50
N ASN A 325 -11.39 3.87 -21.74
CA ASN A 325 -10.66 2.74 -22.31
C ASN A 325 -9.36 2.43 -21.53
N THR A 326 -8.59 3.45 -21.12
CA THR A 326 -7.38 3.30 -20.29
C THR A 326 -7.70 2.75 -18.89
N LEU A 327 -8.81 3.20 -18.29
CA LEU A 327 -9.29 2.66 -17.01
C LEU A 327 -9.69 1.18 -17.16
N PHE A 328 -10.45 0.85 -18.20
CA PHE A 328 -10.88 -0.52 -18.49
C PHE A 328 -9.73 -1.47 -18.89
N SER A 329 -8.58 -0.95 -19.33
CA SER A 329 -7.38 -1.76 -19.57
C SER A 329 -6.44 -1.89 -18.36
N ARG A 330 -6.60 -1.07 -17.31
CA ARG A 330 -5.74 -1.08 -16.10
C ARG A 330 -6.42 -1.63 -14.84
N LEU A 331 -7.75 -1.56 -14.73
CA LEU A 331 -8.48 -1.91 -13.53
C LEU A 331 -8.98 -3.37 -13.54
N GLN A 332 -8.81 -4.06 -12.41
CA GLN A 332 -9.37 -5.41 -12.17
C GLN A 332 -10.85 -5.29 -11.76
N ILE A 333 -11.67 -4.87 -12.73
CA ILE A 333 -13.13 -4.76 -12.61
C ILE A 333 -13.73 -6.16 -12.53
N ASN A 334 -14.57 -6.44 -11.53
CA ASN A 334 -15.50 -7.57 -11.58
C ASN A 334 -16.68 -7.15 -12.46
N GLN A 335 -17.61 -6.35 -11.90
CA GLN A 335 -18.57 -5.55 -12.64
C GLN A 335 -18.36 -4.04 -12.39
N SER A 336 -18.74 -3.21 -13.37
CA SER A 336 -18.79 -1.75 -13.22
C SER A 336 -20.14 -1.13 -13.58
N ILE A 337 -20.42 0.04 -12.99
CA ILE A 337 -21.53 0.91 -13.40
C ILE A 337 -20.97 2.25 -13.86
N ILE A 338 -21.37 2.68 -15.07
CA ILE A 338 -20.97 3.93 -15.69
C ILE A 338 -22.16 4.90 -15.73
N PHE A 339 -22.05 6.04 -15.04
CA PHE A 339 -23.10 7.04 -14.98
C PHE A 339 -22.93 8.15 -16.02
N CYS A 340 -24.00 8.42 -16.76
CA CYS A 340 -24.13 9.55 -17.68
C CYS A 340 -25.33 10.42 -17.32
N ASN A 341 -25.23 11.73 -17.55
CA ASN A 341 -26.24 12.72 -17.15
C ASN A 341 -27.47 12.76 -18.10
N SER A 342 -27.49 11.99 -19.20
CA SER A 342 -28.66 11.93 -20.09
C SER A 342 -28.84 10.57 -20.79
N SER A 343 -30.09 10.26 -21.12
CA SER A 343 -30.46 9.05 -21.89
C SER A 343 -29.69 8.92 -23.21
N GLN A 344 -29.47 10.03 -23.91
CA GLN A 344 -28.79 10.03 -25.20
C GLN A 344 -27.29 9.72 -25.04
N ARG A 345 -26.65 10.22 -23.99
CA ARG A 345 -25.25 9.89 -23.67
C ARG A 345 -25.10 8.43 -23.24
N VAL A 346 -26.05 7.88 -22.48
CA VAL A 346 -26.11 6.44 -22.16
C VAL A 346 -26.09 5.59 -23.43
N GLU A 347 -27.00 5.83 -24.38
CA GLU A 347 -27.05 5.06 -25.63
C GLU A 347 -25.77 5.21 -26.47
N LEU A 348 -25.27 6.44 -26.64
CA LEU A 348 -24.09 6.73 -27.46
C LEU A 348 -22.83 6.10 -26.87
N LEU A 349 -22.64 6.21 -25.55
CA LEU A 349 -21.48 5.61 -24.86
C LEU A 349 -21.54 4.08 -24.91
N ALA A 350 -22.70 3.49 -24.63
CA ALA A 350 -22.87 2.03 -24.69
C ALA A 350 -22.60 1.49 -26.10
N LYS A 351 -23.14 2.12 -27.14
CA LYS A 351 -22.83 1.79 -28.54
C LYS A 351 -21.33 1.92 -28.83
N LYS A 352 -20.66 2.97 -28.31
CA LYS A 352 -19.23 3.21 -28.57
C LYS A 352 -18.30 2.25 -27.84
N ILE A 353 -18.57 1.88 -26.58
CA ILE A 353 -17.73 0.90 -25.86
C ILE A 353 -18.01 -0.54 -26.31
N SER A 354 -19.23 -0.85 -26.76
CA SER A 354 -19.54 -2.12 -27.45
C SER A 354 -18.72 -2.27 -28.73
N GLN A 355 -18.56 -1.20 -29.52
CA GLN A 355 -17.70 -1.17 -30.71
C GLN A 355 -16.19 -1.31 -30.39
N LEU A 356 -15.77 -1.07 -29.15
CA LEU A 356 -14.40 -1.29 -28.66
C LEU A 356 -14.23 -2.70 -28.04
N GLY A 357 -15.22 -3.58 -28.17
CA GLY A 357 -15.18 -4.96 -27.67
C GLY A 357 -15.58 -5.15 -26.21
N TYR A 358 -15.94 -4.09 -25.48
CA TYR A 358 -16.37 -4.21 -24.09
C TYR A 358 -17.80 -4.74 -24.00
N SER A 359 -17.99 -5.85 -23.27
CA SER A 359 -19.31 -6.29 -22.84
C SER A 359 -19.96 -5.22 -21.97
N CYS A 360 -20.96 -4.52 -22.51
CA CYS A 360 -21.80 -3.60 -21.75
C CYS A 360 -23.29 -3.78 -22.08
N PHE A 361 -24.13 -3.56 -21.08
CA PHE A 361 -25.53 -3.24 -21.27
C PHE A 361 -25.80 -1.78 -20.89
N TYR A 362 -27.01 -1.30 -21.20
CA TYR A 362 -27.40 0.06 -20.86
C TYR A 362 -28.86 0.16 -20.39
N ILE A 363 -29.14 1.06 -19.44
CA ILE A 363 -30.50 1.33 -18.96
C ILE A 363 -30.74 2.85 -18.77
N HIS A 364 -31.81 3.37 -19.37
CA HIS A 364 -32.24 4.76 -19.21
C HIS A 364 -33.78 4.89 -19.29
N ALA A 365 -34.30 6.04 -18.84
CA ALA A 365 -35.72 6.23 -18.53
C ALA A 365 -36.68 6.03 -19.72
N LYS A 366 -36.19 6.22 -20.95
CA LYS A 366 -36.99 6.10 -22.19
C LYS A 366 -37.22 4.65 -22.65
N MET A 367 -36.59 3.65 -22.02
CA MET A 367 -36.75 2.24 -22.38
C MET A 367 -38.05 1.62 -21.83
N ARG A 368 -38.64 0.68 -22.58
CA ARG A 368 -39.80 -0.15 -22.15
C ARG A 368 -39.46 -0.93 -20.87
N GLN A 369 -40.39 -1.01 -19.91
CA GLN A 369 -40.10 -1.60 -18.59
C GLN A 369 -39.62 -3.06 -18.66
N GLU A 370 -40.20 -3.87 -19.54
CA GLU A 370 -39.78 -5.27 -19.77
C GLU A 370 -38.29 -5.37 -20.13
N HIS A 371 -37.81 -4.52 -21.03
CA HIS A 371 -36.39 -4.48 -21.42
C HIS A 371 -35.52 -4.00 -20.25
N ARG A 372 -36.00 -3.04 -19.44
CA ARG A 372 -35.27 -2.56 -18.25
C ARG A 372 -35.15 -3.64 -17.17
N ASN A 373 -36.23 -4.35 -16.89
CA ASN A 373 -36.27 -5.48 -15.97
C ASN A 373 -35.30 -6.58 -16.43
N ARG A 374 -35.36 -6.94 -17.73
CA ARG A 374 -34.46 -7.94 -18.31
C ARG A 374 -32.99 -7.52 -18.21
N VAL A 375 -32.63 -6.32 -18.64
CA VAL A 375 -31.22 -5.86 -18.59
C VAL A 375 -30.71 -5.78 -17.15
N PHE A 376 -31.55 -5.36 -16.20
CA PHE A 376 -31.17 -5.38 -14.78
C PHE A 376 -30.95 -6.80 -14.25
N HIS A 377 -31.87 -7.73 -14.55
CA HIS A 377 -31.74 -9.14 -14.19
C HIS A 377 -30.48 -9.78 -14.80
N ASP A 378 -30.28 -9.60 -16.10
CA ASP A 378 -29.17 -10.19 -16.84
C ASP A 378 -27.81 -9.60 -16.39
N PHE A 379 -27.76 -8.31 -16.02
CA PHE A 379 -26.59 -7.70 -15.38
C PHE A 379 -26.36 -8.21 -13.95
N ARG A 380 -27.40 -8.28 -13.11
CA ARG A 380 -27.31 -8.78 -11.72
C ARG A 380 -26.83 -10.25 -11.66
N ASN A 381 -27.15 -11.04 -12.69
CA ASN A 381 -26.72 -12.43 -12.82
C ASN A 381 -25.33 -12.59 -13.49
N GLY A 382 -24.58 -11.51 -13.69
CA GLY A 382 -23.21 -11.56 -14.21
C GLY A 382 -23.07 -11.78 -15.72
N LEU A 383 -24.17 -11.78 -16.50
CA LEU A 383 -24.11 -11.99 -17.96
C LEU A 383 -23.45 -10.83 -18.73
N CYS A 384 -23.13 -9.74 -18.03
CA CYS A 384 -22.41 -8.60 -18.58
C CYS A 384 -21.55 -7.93 -17.48
N ARG A 385 -20.37 -7.43 -17.85
CA ARG A 385 -19.44 -6.78 -16.91
C ARG A 385 -19.70 -5.29 -16.67
N ASN A 386 -20.37 -4.58 -17.58
CA ASN A 386 -20.53 -3.12 -17.47
C ASN A 386 -21.97 -2.66 -17.71
N LEU A 387 -22.49 -1.78 -16.86
CA LEU A 387 -23.83 -1.18 -17.02
C LEU A 387 -23.71 0.35 -17.19
N VAL A 388 -24.08 0.86 -18.37
CA VAL A 388 -24.17 2.31 -18.63
C VAL A 388 -25.57 2.81 -18.29
N CYS A 389 -25.72 3.81 -17.41
CA CYS A 389 -27.05 4.24 -16.98
C CYS A 389 -27.18 5.70 -16.54
N THR A 390 -28.44 6.14 -16.38
CA THR A 390 -28.82 7.39 -15.72
C THR A 390 -29.25 7.13 -14.27
N ASP A 391 -29.12 8.15 -13.40
CA ASP A 391 -29.44 8.16 -11.97
C ASP A 391 -30.75 7.49 -11.52
N LEU A 392 -31.77 7.53 -12.38
CA LEU A 392 -33.10 6.96 -12.10
C LEU A 392 -33.04 5.45 -11.79
N PHE A 393 -32.03 4.74 -12.28
CA PHE A 393 -32.00 3.28 -12.24
C PHE A 393 -31.41 2.68 -10.99
N THR A 394 -30.42 3.32 -10.39
CA THR A 394 -29.56 2.63 -9.43
C THR A 394 -29.90 2.91 -7.98
N ARG A 395 -30.73 3.93 -7.67
CA ARG A 395 -31.21 4.24 -6.31
C ARG A 395 -31.84 3.00 -5.66
N GLY A 396 -31.53 2.76 -4.38
CA GLY A 396 -31.80 1.51 -3.65
C GLY A 396 -31.10 0.22 -4.15
N ILE A 397 -30.95 0.02 -5.47
CA ILE A 397 -30.50 -1.25 -6.08
C ILE A 397 -29.16 -1.77 -5.51
N ASP A 398 -29.12 -3.08 -5.28
CA ASP A 398 -28.01 -3.85 -4.72
C ASP A 398 -27.44 -4.90 -5.69
N ILE A 399 -26.12 -4.84 -5.94
CA ILE A 399 -25.37 -5.78 -6.77
C ILE A 399 -23.95 -5.95 -6.18
N GLN A 400 -23.73 -7.04 -5.45
CA GLN A 400 -22.48 -7.25 -4.67
C GLN A 400 -21.20 -7.45 -5.51
N ALA A 401 -21.31 -7.64 -6.82
CA ALA A 401 -20.18 -7.82 -7.73
C ALA A 401 -19.68 -6.49 -8.37
N VAL A 402 -20.35 -5.35 -8.10
CA VAL A 402 -19.92 -4.04 -8.58
C VAL A 402 -18.82 -3.46 -7.68
N ASN A 403 -17.57 -3.61 -8.11
CA ASN A 403 -16.41 -3.08 -7.39
C ASN A 403 -15.87 -1.76 -7.95
N VAL A 404 -16.35 -1.32 -9.12
CA VAL A 404 -15.97 -0.02 -9.72
C VAL A 404 -17.20 0.77 -10.18
N VAL A 405 -17.28 2.04 -9.80
CA VAL A 405 -18.25 3.03 -10.31
C VAL A 405 -17.49 4.12 -11.06
N ILE A 406 -17.98 4.50 -12.24
CA ILE A 406 -17.39 5.58 -13.06
C ILE A 406 -18.44 6.66 -13.32
N ASN A 407 -18.22 7.87 -12.82
CA ASN A 407 -18.94 9.06 -13.23
C ASN A 407 -18.35 9.56 -14.54
N PHE A 408 -18.87 9.06 -15.67
CA PHE A 408 -18.48 9.52 -17.00
C PHE A 408 -18.97 10.96 -17.25
N ASP A 409 -20.15 11.29 -16.72
CA ASP A 409 -20.57 12.67 -16.50
C ASP A 409 -20.64 12.93 -15.00
N PHE A 410 -19.99 13.98 -14.51
CA PHE A 410 -20.04 14.33 -13.10
C PHE A 410 -21.43 14.87 -12.72
N PRO A 411 -21.99 14.53 -11.54
CA PRO A 411 -23.28 15.04 -11.11
C PRO A 411 -23.18 16.49 -10.61
N LYS A 412 -24.31 17.20 -10.60
CA LYS A 412 -24.40 18.60 -10.14
C LYS A 412 -24.78 18.78 -8.66
N LEU A 413 -25.03 17.69 -7.94
CA LEU A 413 -25.57 17.70 -6.57
C LEU A 413 -24.93 16.58 -5.73
N GLY A 414 -24.53 16.86 -4.49
CA GLY A 414 -23.88 15.89 -3.60
C GLY A 414 -24.77 14.69 -3.25
N GLU A 415 -26.09 14.91 -3.12
CA GLU A 415 -27.09 13.83 -2.94
C GLU A 415 -27.04 12.83 -4.11
N THR A 416 -26.93 13.32 -5.35
CA THR A 416 -26.82 12.48 -6.54
C THR A 416 -25.47 11.76 -6.58
N TYR A 417 -24.38 12.45 -6.23
CA TYR A 417 -23.04 11.86 -6.14
C TYR A 417 -22.96 10.71 -5.14
N LEU A 418 -23.43 10.94 -3.90
CA LEU A 418 -23.48 9.94 -2.83
C LEU A 418 -24.31 8.72 -3.26
N HIS A 419 -25.46 8.95 -3.92
CA HIS A 419 -26.29 7.88 -4.45
C HIS A 419 -25.61 7.06 -5.55
N ARG A 420 -24.75 7.65 -6.39
CA ARG A 420 -23.99 6.93 -7.42
C ARG A 420 -22.83 6.12 -6.86
N ILE A 421 -21.97 6.72 -6.03
CA ILE A 421 -20.79 6.00 -5.48
C ILE A 421 -21.21 4.85 -4.57
N GLY A 422 -22.34 4.98 -3.87
CA GLY A 422 -23.02 3.91 -3.10
C GLY A 422 -23.64 2.78 -3.92
N ARG A 423 -23.14 2.53 -5.14
CA ARG A 423 -23.32 1.25 -5.85
C ARG A 423 -22.06 0.38 -5.85
N SER A 424 -20.92 0.91 -5.41
CA SER A 424 -19.77 0.11 -4.95
C SER A 424 -19.64 0.19 -3.42
N GLY A 425 -18.69 -0.58 -2.87
CA GLY A 425 -18.37 -0.60 -1.44
C GLY A 425 -19.54 -0.95 -0.50
N ARG A 426 -20.36 -1.93 -0.88
CA ARG A 426 -21.61 -2.27 -0.18
C ARG A 426 -21.39 -3.32 0.91
N PHE A 427 -22.26 -3.33 1.93
CA PHE A 427 -22.11 -4.15 3.13
C PHE A 427 -20.71 -4.00 3.79
N GLY A 428 -20.12 -2.81 3.64
CA GLY A 428 -18.80 -2.44 4.13
C GLY A 428 -17.63 -2.95 3.29
N HIS A 429 -17.86 -3.59 2.15
CA HIS A 429 -16.76 -3.96 1.26
C HIS A 429 -16.01 -2.73 0.74
N LEU A 430 -14.76 -2.92 0.31
CA LEU A 430 -14.01 -1.85 -0.34
C LEU A 430 -14.43 -1.73 -1.82
N GLY A 431 -14.34 -0.52 -2.38
CA GLY A 431 -14.76 -0.24 -3.75
C GLY A 431 -14.16 1.04 -4.31
N LEU A 432 -14.22 1.20 -5.63
CA LEU A 432 -13.57 2.30 -6.35
C LEU A 432 -14.59 3.20 -7.05
N ALA A 433 -14.46 4.52 -6.88
CA ALA A 433 -15.22 5.54 -7.59
C ALA A 433 -14.28 6.47 -8.37
N ILE A 434 -14.47 6.57 -9.69
CA ILE A 434 -13.65 7.43 -10.57
C ILE A 434 -14.51 8.47 -11.28
N ASN A 435 -14.08 9.72 -11.23
CA ASN A 435 -14.80 10.88 -11.72
C ASN A 435 -14.12 11.51 -12.95
N LEU A 436 -14.82 11.58 -14.08
CA LEU A 436 -14.31 12.22 -15.29
C LEU A 436 -14.68 13.71 -15.30
N ILE A 437 -13.76 14.55 -14.83
CA ILE A 437 -13.97 15.98 -14.56
C ILE A 437 -13.55 16.82 -15.76
N THR A 438 -14.48 17.58 -16.33
CA THR A 438 -14.20 18.60 -17.36
C THR A 438 -13.79 19.93 -16.74
N TYR A 439 -13.60 20.98 -17.55
CA TYR A 439 -13.38 22.33 -17.02
C TYR A 439 -14.60 22.85 -16.25
N ASP A 440 -15.81 22.62 -16.79
CA ASP A 440 -17.06 23.12 -16.23
C ASP A 440 -17.47 22.39 -14.94
N ASP A 441 -16.99 21.15 -14.76
CA ASP A 441 -17.26 20.33 -13.57
C ASP A 441 -16.48 20.80 -12.33
N ARG A 442 -15.47 21.66 -12.46
CA ARG A 442 -14.55 22.08 -11.37
C ARG A 442 -15.26 22.69 -10.17
N PHE A 443 -16.29 23.51 -10.41
CA PHE A 443 -17.07 24.13 -9.34
C PHE A 443 -18.01 23.11 -8.67
N ASN A 444 -18.57 22.17 -9.44
CA ASN A 444 -19.38 21.08 -8.91
C ASN A 444 -18.54 20.12 -8.06
N LEU A 445 -17.29 19.85 -8.46
CA LEU A 445 -16.35 19.00 -7.72
C LEU A 445 -16.14 19.56 -6.30
N LYS A 446 -15.63 20.79 -6.19
CA LYS A 446 -15.42 21.45 -4.89
C LYS A 446 -16.72 21.57 -4.07
N GLY A 447 -17.82 22.00 -4.69
CA GLY A 447 -19.10 22.12 -3.98
C GLY A 447 -19.64 20.78 -3.46
N ILE A 448 -19.28 19.65 -4.08
CA ILE A 448 -19.65 18.31 -3.61
C ILE A 448 -18.68 17.79 -2.54
N GLU A 449 -17.38 18.08 -2.66
CA GLU A 449 -16.39 17.83 -1.60
C GLU A 449 -16.75 18.56 -0.31
N GLU A 450 -17.05 19.86 -0.41
CA GLU A 450 -17.49 20.72 0.69
C GLU A 450 -18.86 20.26 1.27
N GLN A 451 -19.85 19.96 0.41
CA GLN A 451 -21.19 19.53 0.86
C GLN A 451 -21.16 18.17 1.59
N LEU A 452 -20.23 17.27 1.23
CA LEU A 452 -20.17 15.92 1.79
C LEU A 452 -19.06 15.72 2.82
N GLY A 453 -18.20 16.72 3.05
CA GLY A 453 -17.06 16.62 3.96
C GLY A 453 -16.07 15.55 3.53
N THR A 454 -15.70 15.52 2.25
CA THR A 454 -14.92 14.44 1.64
C THR A 454 -13.84 14.97 0.70
N GLU A 455 -12.76 14.20 0.52
CA GLU A 455 -11.67 14.51 -0.41
C GLU A 455 -11.73 13.54 -1.59
N ILE A 456 -11.85 14.06 -2.83
CA ILE A 456 -11.81 13.27 -4.05
C ILE A 456 -10.42 13.49 -4.66
N LYS A 457 -9.55 12.48 -4.58
CA LYS A 457 -8.12 12.66 -4.89
C LYS A 457 -7.85 12.73 -6.39
N PRO A 458 -6.80 13.42 -6.87
CA PRO A 458 -6.34 13.25 -8.24
C PRO A 458 -5.96 11.78 -8.48
N ILE A 459 -6.31 11.25 -9.65
CA ILE A 459 -6.06 9.83 -9.98
C ILE A 459 -4.54 9.54 -10.06
N PRO A 460 -4.02 8.54 -9.32
CA PRO A 460 -2.62 8.15 -9.41
C PRO A 460 -2.32 7.38 -10.70
N GLY A 461 -1.04 7.29 -11.08
CA GLY A 461 -0.61 6.55 -12.29
C GLY A 461 -0.93 5.05 -12.25
N ILE A 462 -0.97 4.47 -11.06
CA ILE A 462 -1.41 3.10 -10.74
C ILE A 462 -2.35 3.19 -9.54
N ILE A 463 -3.47 2.46 -9.57
CA ILE A 463 -4.42 2.34 -8.44
C ILE A 463 -4.21 0.97 -7.80
N ASP A 464 -3.95 0.95 -6.49
CA ASP A 464 -3.80 -0.29 -5.72
C ASP A 464 -5.09 -1.13 -5.77
N LYS A 465 -4.93 -2.43 -6.03
CA LYS A 465 -6.00 -3.42 -6.07
C LYS A 465 -6.59 -3.71 -4.70
N SER A 466 -5.83 -3.56 -3.60
CA SER A 466 -6.32 -3.77 -2.23
C SER A 466 -7.55 -2.89 -1.93
N LEU A 467 -7.64 -1.72 -2.55
CA LEU A 467 -8.69 -0.72 -2.36
C LEU A 467 -10.05 -1.11 -2.97
N TYR A 468 -10.12 -2.16 -3.81
CA TYR A 468 -11.36 -2.53 -4.51
C TYR A 468 -11.47 -3.98 -5.04
N VAL A 469 -10.47 -4.84 -4.81
CA VAL A 469 -10.46 -6.22 -5.34
C VAL A 469 -10.46 -7.24 -4.21
N ALA A 470 -11.61 -7.91 -4.03
CA ALA A 470 -11.89 -8.84 -2.94
C ALA A 470 -10.82 -9.91 -2.68
N GLU A 471 -10.19 -10.43 -3.74
CA GLU A 471 -9.13 -11.45 -3.65
C GLU A 471 -7.93 -10.97 -2.83
N TYR A 472 -7.59 -9.68 -2.94
CA TYR A 472 -6.52 -9.02 -2.19
C TYR A 472 -6.94 -8.66 -0.76
N HIS A 473 -8.25 -8.68 -0.43
CA HIS A 473 -8.74 -8.46 0.94
C HIS A 473 -8.54 -9.68 1.84
N THR A 474 -8.57 -10.89 1.27
CA THR A 474 -8.46 -12.14 2.04
C THR A 474 -7.13 -12.25 2.77
N ALA A 475 -6.05 -11.70 2.19
CA ALA A 475 -4.74 -11.63 2.81
C ALA A 475 -4.71 -10.82 4.12
N LEU A 476 -5.59 -9.82 4.27
CA LEU A 476 -5.65 -8.93 5.43
C LEU A 476 -6.45 -9.49 6.63
N LEU A 477 -7.22 -10.56 6.45
CA LEU A 477 -8.20 -11.02 7.45
C LEU A 477 -8.09 -12.50 7.86
N ALA A 478 -7.30 -13.31 7.15
CA ALA A 478 -7.32 -14.75 7.35
C ALA A 478 -6.58 -15.24 8.62
N GLY A 479 -5.62 -14.47 9.17
CA GLY A 479 -4.71 -14.92 10.24
C GLY A 479 -3.68 -15.95 9.76
N VAL A 480 -4.04 -16.79 8.77
CA VAL A 480 -3.11 -17.28 7.75
C VAL A 480 -2.35 -16.07 7.22
N LYS A 481 -1.02 -16.11 7.34
CA LYS A 481 -0.13 -15.01 6.98
C LYS A 481 -0.44 -14.56 5.55
N SER A 482 -0.68 -13.26 5.37
CA SER A 482 -0.48 -12.62 4.07
C SER A 482 0.94 -12.96 3.63
N GLY A 483 1.10 -13.78 2.58
CA GLY A 483 2.42 -14.15 2.08
C GLY A 483 3.21 -12.87 1.84
N SER A 484 4.28 -12.68 2.63
CA SER A 484 4.78 -11.33 2.92
C SER A 484 5.07 -10.53 1.64
N PRO A 485 4.61 -9.27 1.57
CA PRO A 485 4.48 -8.57 0.30
C PRO A 485 5.85 -8.41 -0.37
N ALA A 486 5.96 -8.94 -1.59
CA ALA A 486 7.22 -9.20 -2.31
C ALA A 486 8.27 -8.06 -2.31
N PRO A 487 9.57 -8.34 -2.48
CA PRO A 487 10.61 -7.29 -2.52
C PRO A 487 10.32 -6.17 -3.53
N CYS A 488 9.77 -6.53 -4.68
CA CYS A 488 9.16 -5.65 -5.68
C CYS A 488 8.19 -6.45 -6.55
N ASP A 489 7.51 -5.79 -7.49
CA ASP A 489 6.45 -6.41 -8.32
C ASP A 489 6.99 -7.25 -9.52
N SER A 490 8.30 -7.50 -9.61
CA SER A 490 8.92 -8.27 -10.72
C SER A 490 8.97 -9.78 -10.45
N GLU A 491 8.24 -10.56 -11.27
CA GLU A 491 8.31 -12.04 -11.35
C GLU A 491 9.61 -12.59 -11.99
N ILE A 492 10.57 -11.72 -12.31
CA ILE A 492 11.89 -12.09 -12.84
C ILE A 492 13.00 -11.76 -11.83
N TYR A 493 12.93 -10.58 -11.21
CA TYR A 493 14.01 -10.04 -10.36
C TYR A 493 13.71 -10.04 -8.86
N CYS A 494 12.45 -10.24 -8.45
CA CYS A 494 12.03 -10.13 -7.04
C CYS A 494 11.25 -11.36 -6.54
N THR A 495 10.56 -12.07 -7.43
CA THR A 495 9.83 -13.31 -7.15
C THR A 495 9.92 -14.25 -8.37
N GLY A 496 9.07 -15.27 -8.42
CA GLY A 496 8.85 -16.08 -9.61
C GLY A 496 9.84 -17.24 -9.80
N PRO A 497 9.55 -18.14 -10.76
CA PRO A 497 10.32 -19.35 -10.98
C PRO A 497 11.67 -19.10 -11.66
N ILE A 498 11.84 -17.98 -12.38
CA ILE A 498 13.12 -17.62 -13.01
C ILE A 498 14.16 -17.34 -11.91
N LEU A 499 13.86 -16.41 -10.99
CA LEU A 499 14.72 -16.12 -9.83
C LEU A 499 15.03 -17.40 -9.04
N HIS A 500 14.00 -18.18 -8.69
CA HIS A 500 14.20 -19.38 -7.87
C HIS A 500 15.13 -20.41 -8.52
N GLN A 501 14.96 -20.69 -9.82
CA GLN A 501 15.76 -21.71 -10.51
C GLN A 501 17.16 -21.22 -10.90
N VAL A 502 17.33 -19.95 -11.26
CA VAL A 502 18.66 -19.39 -11.61
C VAL A 502 19.55 -19.33 -10.38
N GLN A 503 19.08 -18.75 -9.27
CA GLN A 503 19.87 -18.63 -8.05
C GLN A 503 20.20 -20.02 -7.46
N LYS A 504 19.21 -20.93 -7.35
CA LYS A 504 19.48 -22.30 -6.86
C LYS A 504 20.37 -23.15 -7.76
N ALA A 505 20.48 -22.83 -9.06
CA ALA A 505 21.44 -23.50 -9.93
C ALA A 505 22.88 -22.98 -9.74
N LYS A 506 23.09 -21.95 -8.90
CA LYS A 506 24.37 -21.28 -8.59
C LYS A 506 25.24 -21.08 -9.85
N LEU A 507 24.61 -20.49 -10.89
CA LEU A 507 25.21 -20.25 -12.22
C LEU A 507 26.24 -19.10 -12.25
N PHE A 508 26.29 -18.33 -11.16
CA PHE A 508 27.21 -17.24 -10.90
C PHE A 508 27.65 -17.34 -9.44
N ASP A 509 28.88 -16.89 -9.13
CA ASP A 509 29.42 -16.94 -7.77
C ASP A 509 28.80 -15.87 -6.83
N ASP A 510 27.97 -14.97 -7.37
CA ASP A 510 27.31 -13.86 -6.67
C ASP A 510 25.85 -13.74 -7.12
N ASP A 511 24.90 -13.94 -6.21
CA ASP A 511 23.46 -13.85 -6.46
C ASP A 511 23.05 -12.45 -7.00
N LYS A 512 23.76 -11.37 -6.63
CA LYS A 512 23.49 -10.03 -7.17
C LYS A 512 23.74 -9.97 -8.68
N TYR A 513 24.64 -10.79 -9.24
CA TYR A 513 24.96 -10.74 -10.67
C TYR A 513 23.75 -11.02 -11.55
N PHE A 514 22.90 -12.01 -11.22
CA PHE A 514 21.69 -12.30 -11.99
C PHE A 514 20.68 -11.15 -11.89
N VAL A 515 20.40 -10.67 -10.68
CA VAL A 515 19.40 -9.60 -10.48
C VAL A 515 19.85 -8.24 -11.01
N ASP A 516 21.14 -8.05 -11.30
CA ASP A 516 21.66 -6.89 -12.03
C ASP A 516 21.58 -7.02 -13.58
N MET A 517 21.31 -8.21 -14.14
CA MET A 517 21.23 -8.41 -15.59
C MET A 517 20.06 -7.64 -16.22
N LYS A 518 20.21 -7.18 -17.46
CA LYS A 518 19.17 -6.48 -18.25
C LYS A 518 18.43 -7.47 -19.16
N LEU A 519 17.12 -7.30 -19.37
CA LEU A 519 16.35 -8.06 -20.36
C LEU A 519 16.64 -7.61 -21.81
N LYS A 520 16.67 -8.58 -22.74
CA LYS A 520 16.70 -8.35 -24.20
C LYS A 520 15.31 -8.20 -24.83
N ALA A 521 14.25 -8.58 -24.11
CA ALA A 521 12.87 -8.55 -24.54
C ALA A 521 11.94 -8.22 -23.35
N MET A 522 10.69 -7.84 -23.63
CA MET A 522 9.71 -7.48 -22.61
C MET A 522 9.48 -8.61 -21.59
N PRO A 523 9.22 -8.30 -20.29
CA PRO A 523 9.05 -9.31 -19.24
C PRO A 523 8.12 -10.47 -19.61
N ASP A 524 6.94 -10.18 -20.15
CA ASP A 524 5.95 -11.19 -20.56
C ASP A 524 6.50 -12.19 -21.59
N VAL A 525 7.40 -11.74 -22.47
CA VAL A 525 8.04 -12.58 -23.50
C VAL A 525 9.09 -13.49 -22.86
N VAL A 526 9.88 -12.96 -21.92
CA VAL A 526 10.90 -13.72 -21.17
C VAL A 526 10.25 -14.75 -20.25
N LEU A 527 9.17 -14.37 -19.55
CA LEU A 527 8.34 -15.27 -18.74
C LEU A 527 7.69 -16.37 -19.59
N SER A 528 7.12 -16.01 -20.75
CA SER A 528 6.54 -17.00 -21.69
C SER A 528 7.58 -17.96 -22.25
N ALA A 529 8.78 -17.48 -22.59
CA ALA A 529 9.89 -18.31 -23.03
C ALA A 529 10.36 -19.27 -21.93
N PHE A 530 10.44 -18.81 -20.69
CA PHE A 530 10.78 -19.66 -19.54
C PHE A 530 9.70 -20.69 -19.22
N HIS A 531 8.42 -20.31 -19.29
CA HIS A 531 7.30 -21.24 -19.10
C HIS A 531 7.32 -22.34 -20.17
N ASN A 532 7.57 -22.00 -21.43
CA ASN A 532 7.73 -22.99 -22.50
C ASN A 532 8.90 -23.95 -22.21
N LEU A 533 10.08 -23.42 -21.88
CA LEU A 533 11.26 -24.21 -21.54
C LEU A 533 11.05 -25.13 -20.33
N SER A 534 10.45 -24.64 -19.25
CA SER A 534 10.20 -25.43 -18.03
C SER A 534 9.07 -26.46 -18.22
N SER A 535 8.03 -26.17 -19.01
CA SER A 535 6.94 -27.12 -19.32
C SER A 535 7.40 -28.38 -20.07
N GLN A 536 8.58 -28.34 -20.69
CA GLN A 536 9.20 -29.47 -21.39
C GLN A 536 10.05 -30.36 -20.45
N MET A 537 10.21 -29.99 -19.18
CA MET A 537 11.15 -30.62 -18.24
C MET A 537 10.42 -31.36 -17.10
N PRO A 538 10.95 -32.50 -16.59
CA PRO A 538 10.40 -33.17 -15.42
C PRO A 538 10.28 -32.23 -14.22
N ASN A 539 9.14 -32.27 -13.54
CA ASN A 539 8.80 -31.41 -12.39
C ASN A 539 8.93 -29.89 -12.64
N MET A 540 8.95 -29.45 -13.91
CA MET A 540 9.20 -28.06 -14.34
C MET A 540 10.57 -27.47 -13.92
N THR A 541 11.53 -28.32 -13.52
CA THR A 541 12.89 -27.89 -13.16
C THR A 541 13.79 -27.91 -14.38
N VAL A 542 14.32 -26.76 -14.79
CA VAL A 542 15.24 -26.63 -15.92
C VAL A 542 16.66 -26.98 -15.49
N LEU A 543 17.37 -27.79 -16.30
CA LEU A 543 18.76 -28.16 -16.03
C LEU A 543 19.70 -26.95 -16.17
N PRO A 544 20.77 -26.83 -15.35
CA PRO A 544 21.70 -25.69 -15.36
C PRO A 544 22.21 -25.27 -16.75
N ALA A 545 22.60 -26.23 -17.60
CA ALA A 545 23.06 -25.94 -18.96
C ALA A 545 21.98 -25.27 -19.85
N ARG A 546 20.71 -25.63 -19.66
CA ARG A 546 19.57 -25.04 -20.40
C ARG A 546 19.13 -23.71 -19.78
N LEU A 547 19.35 -23.50 -18.48
CA LEU A 547 19.25 -22.18 -17.85
C LEU A 547 20.33 -21.23 -18.40
N GLN A 548 21.58 -21.68 -18.53
CA GLN A 548 22.69 -20.90 -19.11
C GLN A 548 22.36 -20.45 -20.54
N GLU A 549 21.84 -21.36 -21.36
CA GLU A 549 21.37 -21.08 -22.72
C GLU A 549 20.21 -20.06 -22.72
N PHE A 550 19.19 -20.26 -21.88
CA PHE A 550 18.06 -19.34 -21.71
C PHE A 550 18.51 -17.92 -21.31
N LEU A 551 19.43 -17.80 -20.35
CA LEU A 551 20.01 -16.52 -19.94
C LEU A 551 20.79 -15.87 -21.08
N SER A 552 21.59 -16.65 -21.82
CA SER A 552 22.37 -16.15 -22.96
C SER A 552 21.48 -15.58 -24.09
N VAL A 553 20.28 -16.12 -24.27
CA VAL A 553 19.29 -15.66 -25.24
C VAL A 553 18.51 -14.45 -24.73
N ASN A 554 18.05 -14.45 -23.48
CA ASN A 554 17.06 -13.48 -22.99
C ASN A 554 17.64 -12.30 -22.20
N PHE A 555 18.91 -12.35 -21.77
CA PHE A 555 19.52 -11.33 -20.91
C PHE A 555 20.83 -10.77 -21.48
N GLU A 556 21.12 -9.50 -21.21
CA GLU A 556 22.42 -8.85 -21.36
C GLU A 556 23.18 -8.87 -20.02
N ARG A 557 24.52 -8.78 -20.07
CA ARG A 557 25.35 -8.72 -18.87
C ARG A 557 24.96 -7.55 -17.95
N ALA A 558 25.06 -7.78 -16.64
CA ALA A 558 24.96 -6.73 -15.62
C ALA A 558 25.93 -5.57 -15.90
N GLY A 559 25.54 -4.33 -15.61
CA GLY A 559 26.32 -3.13 -15.92
C GLY A 559 26.16 -2.62 -17.36
N SER A 560 25.27 -3.20 -18.16
CA SER A 560 24.93 -2.72 -19.52
C SER A 560 24.06 -1.46 -19.50
N GLU A 561 23.35 -1.22 -18.40
CA GLU A 561 22.53 -0.04 -18.07
C GLU A 561 23.33 1.29 -17.99
N PHE A 562 24.64 1.23 -17.79
CA PHE A 562 25.50 2.39 -17.61
C PHE A 562 26.44 2.65 -18.81
N GLU A 563 26.87 3.90 -18.89
CA GLU A 563 28.05 4.33 -19.65
C GLU A 563 29.07 5.00 -18.71
N PRO A 564 30.39 4.86 -18.96
CA PRO A 564 31.42 5.58 -18.22
C PRO A 564 31.21 7.08 -18.37
N TRP A 565 31.36 7.83 -17.28
CA TRP A 565 31.20 9.26 -17.27
C TRP A 565 32.28 9.92 -16.40
N THR A 566 33.05 10.81 -17.01
CA THR A 566 33.99 11.68 -16.29
C THR A 566 33.23 12.96 -15.89
N PRO A 567 33.25 13.35 -14.61
CA PRO A 567 32.64 14.61 -14.16
C PRO A 567 33.25 15.83 -14.89
N PRO A 568 32.43 16.76 -15.41
CA PRO A 568 32.91 17.92 -16.18
C PRO A 568 33.44 19.06 -15.31
N ASP A 569 33.13 19.04 -14.02
CA ASP A 569 33.53 19.99 -12.98
C ASP A 569 34.81 19.52 -12.22
N TRP A 570 35.43 18.41 -12.65
CA TRP A 570 36.68 17.91 -12.10
C TRP A 570 37.89 18.71 -12.65
N HIS A 571 38.84 19.09 -11.79
CA HIS A 571 40.09 19.76 -12.17
C HIS A 571 41.26 19.33 -11.28
N ASP A 572 42.48 19.24 -11.81
CA ASP A 572 43.62 18.57 -11.17
C ASP A 572 44.12 19.16 -9.82
N LYS A 573 43.58 20.31 -9.39
CA LYS A 573 44.10 21.11 -8.26
C LYS A 573 42.99 21.80 -7.44
N PRO A 574 42.11 21.04 -6.76
CA PRO A 574 41.15 21.59 -5.80
C PRO A 574 41.86 22.19 -4.58
N LYS A 575 41.29 23.28 -4.03
CA LYS A 575 41.93 24.11 -2.98
C LYS A 575 42.42 23.34 -1.74
N PHE A 576 41.67 22.31 -1.29
CA PHE A 576 41.96 21.58 -0.06
C PHE A 576 43.38 20.96 -0.02
N LEU A 577 43.95 20.61 -1.17
CA LEU A 577 45.31 20.07 -1.29
C LEU A 577 46.38 21.04 -0.76
N GLY A 578 46.12 22.35 -0.80
CA GLY A 578 47.00 23.37 -0.23
C GLY A 578 47.04 23.38 1.30
N GLY A 579 46.01 22.86 1.97
CA GLY A 579 45.94 22.75 3.44
C GLY A 579 46.73 21.57 4.01
N ILE A 580 47.11 20.59 3.17
CA ILE A 580 47.88 19.41 3.60
C ILE A 580 49.36 19.77 3.67
N SER A 581 49.97 19.72 4.86
CA SER A 581 51.39 20.03 5.09
C SER A 581 52.32 18.92 4.58
N ASP A 582 52.04 17.66 4.92
CA ASP A 582 52.89 16.52 4.57
C ASP A 582 52.83 16.24 3.05
N PRO A 583 53.98 16.25 2.33
CA PRO A 583 53.98 16.10 0.88
C PRO A 583 53.52 14.72 0.40
N LYS A 584 53.73 13.65 1.19
CA LYS A 584 53.30 12.28 0.83
C LYS A 584 51.80 12.10 1.03
N LEU A 585 51.24 12.75 2.05
CA LEU A 585 49.78 12.79 2.23
C LEU A 585 49.11 13.64 1.15
N ARG A 586 49.76 14.73 0.69
CA ARG A 586 49.27 15.56 -0.42
C ARG A 586 49.27 14.81 -1.76
N GLU A 587 50.38 14.14 -2.11
CA GLU A 587 50.48 13.29 -3.31
C GLU A 587 49.43 12.16 -3.31
N TRP A 588 49.15 11.58 -2.13
CA TRP A 588 48.10 10.58 -1.96
C TRP A 588 46.69 11.16 -2.08
N ALA A 589 46.45 12.36 -1.55
CA ALA A 589 45.17 13.07 -1.71
C ALA A 589 44.89 13.40 -3.18
N GLU A 590 45.91 13.79 -3.96
CA GLU A 590 45.83 13.97 -5.41
C GLU A 590 45.39 12.66 -6.10
N LYS A 591 45.95 11.51 -5.69
CA LYS A 591 45.55 10.19 -6.21
C LYS A 591 44.11 9.83 -5.85
N ILE A 592 43.68 10.06 -4.62
CA ILE A 592 42.27 9.82 -4.20
C ILE A 592 41.31 10.73 -4.97
N HIS A 593 41.62 12.01 -5.13
CA HIS A 593 40.80 12.95 -5.90
C HIS A 593 40.71 12.55 -7.40
N ASN A 594 41.73 11.89 -7.96
CA ASN A 594 41.67 11.31 -9.30
C ASN A 594 40.68 10.13 -9.42
N LEU A 595 40.37 9.40 -8.34
CA LEU A 595 39.44 8.26 -8.36
C LEU A 595 37.99 8.66 -8.68
N TRP A 596 37.58 9.91 -8.45
CA TRP A 596 36.23 10.36 -8.84
C TRP A 596 35.97 10.21 -10.35
N LYS A 597 37.02 10.28 -11.19
CA LYS A 597 36.92 10.07 -12.64
C LYS A 597 36.64 8.61 -13.04
N SER A 598 37.05 7.63 -12.22
CA SER A 598 36.80 6.20 -12.49
C SER A 598 35.54 5.66 -11.81
N LEU A 599 35.05 6.35 -10.76
CA LEU A 599 33.80 6.02 -10.06
C LEU A 599 32.56 6.72 -10.68
N GLY A 600 32.72 7.68 -11.58
CA GLY A 600 31.61 8.35 -12.26
C GLY A 600 30.82 7.44 -13.23
N ARG A 601 29.49 7.47 -13.14
CA ARG A 601 28.53 6.71 -13.96
C ARG A 601 27.43 7.62 -14.50
N LYS A 602 26.96 7.30 -15.70
CA LYS A 602 25.76 7.90 -16.30
C LYS A 602 24.85 6.80 -16.82
N MET A 603 23.55 6.97 -16.67
CA MET A 603 22.55 6.03 -17.19
C MET A 603 22.37 6.20 -18.70
N ARG A 604 22.23 5.08 -19.40
CA ARG A 604 21.80 5.08 -20.80
C ARG A 604 20.32 5.44 -20.90
N ALA A 605 19.94 6.07 -22.01
CA ALA A 605 18.54 6.47 -22.28
C ALA A 605 17.54 5.31 -22.12
N GLY A 606 17.92 4.09 -22.53
CA GLY A 606 17.08 2.89 -22.39
C GLY A 606 16.56 2.62 -20.97
N VAL A 607 17.28 3.00 -19.90
CA VAL A 607 16.82 2.85 -18.51
C VAL A 607 15.62 3.77 -18.20
N LYS A 608 15.54 4.91 -18.89
CA LYS A 608 14.42 5.87 -18.82
C LYS A 608 13.26 5.46 -19.72
N ASP A 609 13.59 5.04 -20.94
CA ASP A 609 12.64 4.86 -22.04
C ASP A 609 11.96 3.47 -21.97
N HIS A 610 12.66 2.48 -21.40
CA HIS A 610 12.23 1.09 -21.24
C HIS A 610 12.58 0.53 -19.84
N PRO A 611 12.15 1.16 -18.73
CA PRO A 611 12.49 0.72 -17.37
C PRO A 611 12.08 -0.73 -17.07
N GLU A 612 11.06 -1.25 -17.75
CA GLU A 612 10.61 -2.64 -17.66
C GLU A 612 11.65 -3.69 -18.06
N LEU A 613 12.73 -3.29 -18.75
CA LEU A 613 13.83 -4.17 -19.16
C LEU A 613 14.98 -4.22 -18.14
N TYR A 614 14.88 -3.52 -17.01
CA TYR A 614 15.97 -3.33 -16.06
C TYR A 614 15.51 -3.56 -14.62
N SER A 615 16.40 -4.11 -13.79
CA SER A 615 16.30 -3.95 -12.34
C SER A 615 16.76 -2.58 -11.84
N GLN A 616 17.49 -1.82 -12.67
CA GLN A 616 18.00 -0.49 -12.38
C GLN A 616 16.87 0.56 -12.38
N MET A 617 16.68 1.25 -11.24
CA MET A 617 15.83 2.44 -11.18
C MET A 617 16.46 3.57 -12.00
N TYR A 618 15.66 4.30 -12.79
CA TYR A 618 16.13 5.51 -13.47
C TYR A 618 16.28 6.69 -12.50
N VAL A 619 17.37 7.46 -12.65
CA VAL A 619 17.58 8.78 -12.05
C VAL A 619 18.09 9.78 -13.12
N PRO A 620 17.74 11.08 -13.04
CA PRO A 620 17.96 12.03 -14.14
C PRO A 620 19.40 12.48 -14.37
N HIS A 621 20.25 12.51 -13.34
CA HIS A 621 21.63 13.03 -13.42
C HIS A 621 22.68 11.91 -13.33
N PRO A 622 23.91 12.13 -13.85
CA PRO A 622 25.05 11.28 -13.53
C PRO A 622 25.38 11.27 -12.02
N PHE A 623 26.17 10.29 -11.58
CA PHE A 623 26.51 10.10 -10.18
C PHE A 623 27.83 9.34 -10.01
N VAL A 624 28.32 9.28 -8.77
CA VAL A 624 29.49 8.50 -8.36
C VAL A 624 29.02 7.27 -7.59
N VAL A 625 29.57 6.09 -7.90
CA VAL A 625 29.26 4.82 -7.20
C VAL A 625 30.23 4.54 -6.05
N PRO A 626 29.88 3.66 -5.10
CA PRO A 626 30.81 3.20 -4.07
C PRO A 626 32.03 2.47 -4.68
N GLY A 627 31.82 1.45 -5.51
CA GLY A 627 32.90 0.69 -6.16
C GLY A 627 32.64 -0.81 -6.28
N GLY A 628 33.49 -1.50 -7.03
CA GLY A 628 33.42 -2.97 -7.20
C GLY A 628 32.07 -3.49 -7.73
N ARG A 629 31.41 -4.36 -6.95
CA ARG A 629 30.06 -4.91 -7.20
C ARG A 629 28.96 -3.84 -7.15
N PHE A 630 29.18 -2.75 -6.43
CA PHE A 630 28.20 -1.67 -6.25
C PHE A 630 28.27 -0.71 -7.44
N ARG A 631 27.27 -0.82 -8.32
CA ARG A 631 27.19 -0.15 -9.63
C ARG A 631 26.09 0.91 -9.67
N GLU A 632 25.22 0.90 -8.68
CA GLU A 632 24.11 1.81 -8.47
C GLU A 632 24.46 2.86 -7.40
N LEU A 633 23.62 3.90 -7.28
CA LEU A 633 23.60 4.73 -6.08
C LEU A 633 23.27 3.86 -4.86
N TYR A 634 24.05 4.01 -3.79
CA TYR A 634 23.68 3.61 -2.43
C TYR A 634 23.48 4.88 -1.59
N TYR A 635 22.52 4.82 -0.66
CA TYR A 635 22.01 6.02 -0.02
C TYR A 635 23.00 6.64 0.97
N TRP A 636 23.30 5.97 2.09
CA TRP A 636 24.11 6.60 3.14
C TRP A 636 25.57 6.82 2.72
N ASP A 637 26.16 5.88 1.95
CA ASP A 637 27.46 6.02 1.28
C ASP A 637 27.65 7.38 0.61
N SER A 638 26.59 7.83 -0.07
CA SER A 638 26.61 9.04 -0.88
C SER A 638 26.78 10.31 -0.04
N TYR A 639 26.56 10.29 1.28
CA TYR A 639 26.86 11.43 2.14
C TYR A 639 28.35 11.75 2.17
N TRP A 640 29.19 10.73 2.37
CA TRP A 640 30.64 10.92 2.37
C TRP A 640 31.17 11.22 0.97
N VAL A 641 30.57 10.63 -0.08
CA VAL A 641 30.88 10.95 -1.48
C VAL A 641 30.56 12.42 -1.79
N VAL A 642 29.35 12.90 -1.49
CA VAL A 642 28.93 14.31 -1.69
C VAL A 642 29.88 15.28 -0.97
N ASN A 643 30.26 15.01 0.28
CA ASN A 643 31.22 15.86 1.00
C ASN A 643 32.63 15.80 0.37
N GLY A 644 33.09 14.63 -0.09
CA GLY A 644 34.37 14.49 -0.81
C GLY A 644 34.39 15.18 -2.18
N LEU A 645 33.24 15.24 -2.87
CA LEU A 645 33.03 15.97 -4.12
C LEU A 645 33.04 17.48 -3.90
N LEU A 646 32.34 17.97 -2.87
CA LEU A 646 32.31 19.40 -2.52
C LEU A 646 33.72 19.91 -2.12
N LEU A 647 34.48 19.12 -1.36
CA LEU A 647 35.90 19.42 -1.07
C LEU A 647 36.76 19.40 -2.35
N SER A 648 36.44 18.52 -3.30
CA SER A 648 37.04 18.45 -4.63
C SER A 648 36.56 19.57 -5.57
N GLU A 649 35.77 20.52 -5.08
CA GLU A 649 35.11 21.63 -5.80
C GLU A 649 34.09 21.21 -6.88
N MET A 650 33.77 19.90 -6.95
CA MET A 650 32.87 19.25 -7.91
C MET A 650 31.40 19.46 -7.52
N THR A 651 30.99 20.72 -7.58
CA THR A 651 29.73 21.22 -7.04
C THR A 651 28.52 20.83 -7.91
N ASP A 652 28.67 20.78 -9.23
CA ASP A 652 27.59 20.38 -10.16
C ASP A 652 27.33 18.88 -10.08
N THR A 653 28.37 18.08 -9.89
CA THR A 653 28.28 16.63 -9.65
C THR A 653 27.61 16.34 -8.30
N ALA A 654 27.97 17.08 -7.24
CA ALA A 654 27.29 16.98 -5.94
C ALA A 654 25.81 17.37 -6.03
N TYR A 655 25.48 18.46 -6.73
CA TYR A 655 24.10 18.89 -7.00
C TYR A 655 23.31 17.78 -7.73
N GLY A 656 23.86 17.22 -8.80
CA GLY A 656 23.23 16.15 -9.58
C GLY A 656 22.93 14.89 -8.75
N MET A 657 23.88 14.48 -7.89
CA MET A 657 23.67 13.35 -6.97
C MET A 657 22.53 13.62 -5.96
N ILE A 658 22.43 14.82 -5.41
CA ILE A 658 21.34 15.16 -4.47
C ILE A 658 19.99 15.24 -5.20
N GLN A 659 19.95 15.82 -6.41
CA GLN A 659 18.74 15.82 -7.25
C GLN A 659 18.25 14.41 -7.60
N ASN A 660 19.16 13.45 -7.79
CA ASN A 660 18.78 12.04 -7.98
C ASN A 660 18.05 11.46 -6.75
N PHE A 661 18.49 11.79 -5.53
CA PHE A 661 17.80 11.35 -4.31
C PHE A 661 16.46 12.08 -4.10
N LEU A 662 16.39 13.39 -4.37
CA LEU A 662 15.13 14.15 -4.34
C LEU A 662 14.11 13.57 -5.35
N HIS A 663 14.57 13.12 -6.52
CA HIS A 663 13.75 12.42 -7.51
C HIS A 663 13.24 11.07 -6.99
N LEU A 664 14.09 10.28 -6.31
CA LEU A 664 13.70 9.01 -5.70
C LEU A 664 12.65 9.20 -4.60
N VAL A 665 12.83 10.17 -3.70
CA VAL A 665 11.81 10.50 -2.67
C VAL A 665 10.49 10.94 -3.32
N SER A 666 10.55 11.78 -4.35
CA SER A 666 9.36 12.23 -5.09
C SER A 666 8.58 11.07 -5.75
N ARG A 667 9.26 9.96 -6.06
CA ARG A 667 8.70 8.78 -6.73
C ARG A 667 8.26 7.67 -5.78
N TYR A 668 9.00 7.45 -4.69
CA TYR A 668 8.83 6.30 -3.78
C TYR A 668 8.41 6.70 -2.34
N GLY A 669 8.45 7.99 -2.00
CA GLY A 669 8.14 8.52 -0.67
C GLY A 669 9.33 8.60 0.29
N PHE A 670 10.45 7.96 -0.06
CA PHE A 670 11.70 7.89 0.69
C PHE A 670 12.84 7.54 -0.27
N VAL A 671 14.10 7.55 0.18
CA VAL A 671 15.22 7.04 -0.62
C VAL A 671 15.37 5.52 -0.40
N PRO A 672 15.25 4.68 -1.45
CA PRO A 672 15.56 3.25 -1.36
C PRO A 672 17.03 2.99 -1.03
N ASN A 673 17.32 1.85 -0.38
CA ASN A 673 18.66 1.40 0.03
C ASN A 673 19.74 1.63 -1.05
N GLY A 674 19.44 1.20 -2.27
CA GLY A 674 20.15 1.56 -3.48
C GLY A 674 19.22 1.62 -4.68
N GLY A 675 19.76 2.03 -5.83
CA GLY A 675 19.00 2.31 -7.05
C GLY A 675 18.46 1.09 -7.82
N ARG A 676 17.98 0.02 -7.17
CA ARG A 676 17.44 -1.19 -7.81
C ARG A 676 16.03 -1.50 -7.35
N ILE A 677 15.17 -2.04 -8.23
CA ILE A 677 13.77 -2.35 -7.90
C ILE A 677 13.63 -3.31 -6.71
N TYR A 678 14.56 -4.26 -6.53
CA TYR A 678 14.55 -5.15 -5.36
C TYR A 678 14.85 -4.45 -4.01
N TYR A 679 15.19 -3.16 -4.03
CA TYR A 679 15.25 -2.28 -2.86
C TYR A 679 13.98 -1.43 -2.60
N GLU A 680 12.93 -1.49 -3.44
CA GLU A 680 11.73 -0.62 -3.40
C GLU A 680 10.98 -0.53 -2.06
N ARG A 681 11.26 -1.44 -1.11
CA ARG A 681 10.55 -1.54 0.18
C ARG A 681 11.47 -1.39 1.41
N ARG A 682 12.76 -1.12 1.21
CA ARG A 682 13.74 -0.82 2.29
C ARG A 682 14.59 0.40 1.97
N SER A 683 14.80 1.23 2.98
CA SER A 683 15.66 2.43 2.89
C SER A 683 17.09 2.11 3.33
N GLN A 684 17.83 3.13 3.76
CA GLN A 684 19.10 3.08 4.47
C GLN A 684 19.10 4.22 5.51
N PRO A 685 20.14 4.39 6.36
CA PRO A 685 20.20 5.50 7.30
C PRO A 685 19.95 6.86 6.62
N PRO A 686 18.98 7.69 7.08
CA PRO A 686 18.50 8.84 6.32
C PRO A 686 19.44 10.04 6.34
N PHE A 687 20.40 10.10 5.42
CA PHE A 687 21.39 11.17 5.31
C PHE A 687 21.02 12.30 4.32
N LEU A 688 19.93 12.22 3.53
CA LEU A 688 19.64 13.18 2.45
C LEU A 688 19.53 14.63 2.95
N THR A 689 18.92 14.83 4.11
CA THR A 689 18.82 16.16 4.77
C THR A 689 20.22 16.76 5.03
N LEU A 690 21.20 15.93 5.39
CA LEU A 690 22.58 16.34 5.64
C LEU A 690 23.38 16.53 4.35
N MET A 691 23.06 15.81 3.27
CA MET A 691 23.63 16.09 1.94
C MET A 691 23.18 17.46 1.42
N VAL A 692 21.90 17.80 1.58
CA VAL A 692 21.36 19.14 1.28
C VAL A 692 22.02 20.19 2.19
N GLU A 693 22.28 19.89 3.46
CA GLU A 693 23.01 20.80 4.35
C GLU A 693 24.45 21.03 3.87
N SER A 694 25.22 19.97 3.59
CA SER A 694 26.59 20.08 3.06
C SER A 694 26.63 20.94 1.79
N TYR A 695 25.71 20.71 0.84
CA TYR A 695 25.63 21.51 -0.37
C TYR A 695 25.26 22.96 -0.09
N TYR A 696 24.20 23.22 0.69
CA TYR A 696 23.81 24.57 1.06
C TYR A 696 24.91 25.32 1.83
N GLN A 697 25.69 24.63 2.66
CA GLN A 697 26.81 25.25 3.37
C GLN A 697 27.96 25.61 2.42
N ALA A 698 28.18 24.86 1.34
CA ALA A 698 29.16 25.21 0.31
C ALA A 698 28.70 26.36 -0.61
N THR A 699 27.44 26.33 -1.09
CA THR A 699 26.96 27.25 -2.14
C THR A 699 26.14 28.43 -1.65
N LYS A 700 25.53 28.33 -0.48
CA LYS A 700 24.48 29.21 0.06
C LYS A 700 23.24 29.35 -0.85
N ASP A 701 23.00 28.40 -1.76
CA ASP A 701 21.86 28.41 -2.67
C ASP A 701 20.52 28.17 -1.95
N LYS A 702 19.79 29.26 -1.72
CA LYS A 702 18.45 29.23 -1.10
C LYS A 702 17.34 28.72 -2.02
N ASP A 703 17.53 28.76 -3.33
CA ASP A 703 16.48 28.40 -4.29
C ASP A 703 16.51 26.88 -4.53
N PHE A 704 17.70 26.27 -4.62
CA PHE A 704 17.87 24.83 -4.46
C PHE A 704 17.31 24.35 -3.11
N LEU A 705 17.66 25.01 -2.00
CA LEU A 705 17.17 24.61 -0.68
C LEU A 705 15.64 24.60 -0.58
N ARG A 706 14.98 25.64 -1.11
CA ARG A 706 13.51 25.74 -1.17
C ARG A 706 12.90 24.66 -2.07
N GLY A 707 13.58 24.27 -3.16
CA GLY A 707 13.15 23.18 -4.03
C GLY A 707 13.32 21.79 -3.40
N ALA A 708 14.36 21.59 -2.59
CA ALA A 708 14.65 20.31 -1.93
C ALA A 708 13.73 20.02 -0.72
N LEU A 709 13.38 21.06 0.04
CA LEU A 709 12.72 20.93 1.35
C LEU A 709 11.45 20.04 1.37
N PRO A 710 10.49 20.14 0.42
CA PRO A 710 9.28 19.32 0.46
C PRO A 710 9.53 17.81 0.40
N ALA A 711 10.61 17.39 -0.27
CA ALA A 711 11.04 15.99 -0.32
C ALA A 711 11.70 15.57 1.00
N LEU A 712 12.51 16.42 1.63
CA LEU A 712 13.08 16.13 2.96
C LEU A 712 11.98 15.90 4.01
N GLU A 713 10.92 16.73 3.97
CA GLU A 713 9.74 16.54 4.83
C GLU A 713 8.94 15.27 4.46
N GLN A 714 8.90 14.88 3.18
CA GLN A 714 8.26 13.64 2.73
C GLN A 714 8.99 12.42 3.28
N GLU A 715 10.34 12.39 3.21
CA GLU A 715 11.14 11.33 3.80
C GLU A 715 11.04 11.30 5.33
N HIS A 716 11.10 12.47 6.01
CA HIS A 716 10.89 12.53 7.46
C HIS A 716 9.53 11.94 7.88
N ARG A 717 8.46 12.27 7.13
CA ARG A 717 7.13 11.67 7.33
C ARG A 717 7.13 10.15 7.12
N PHE A 718 7.83 9.62 6.11
CA PHE A 718 7.99 8.16 5.94
C PHE A 718 8.62 7.51 7.18
N TRP A 719 9.72 8.06 7.72
CA TRP A 719 10.30 7.51 8.94
C TRP A 719 9.32 7.55 10.13
N MET A 720 8.62 8.66 10.31
CA MET A 720 7.65 8.81 11.40
C MET A 720 6.39 7.94 11.25
N GLN A 721 5.94 7.66 10.03
CA GLN A 721 4.73 6.85 9.76
C GLN A 721 5.03 5.35 9.64
N ASN A 722 6.13 4.97 8.98
CA ASN A 722 6.42 3.58 8.59
C ASN A 722 7.53 2.92 9.41
N ARG A 723 8.25 3.67 10.26
CA ARG A 723 9.42 3.19 11.04
C ARG A 723 9.41 3.61 12.51
N SER A 724 8.34 4.27 12.99
CA SER A 724 8.21 4.64 14.41
C SER A 724 7.60 3.52 15.25
N VAL A 725 7.84 3.56 16.56
CA VAL A 725 7.20 2.68 17.55
C VAL A 725 7.13 3.40 18.90
N ALA A 726 6.02 3.19 19.63
CA ALA A 726 5.86 3.69 21.00
C ALA A 726 6.42 2.68 22.00
N VAL A 727 7.18 3.17 22.99
CA VAL A 727 7.80 2.38 24.06
C VAL A 727 7.52 3.02 25.41
N LYS A 728 7.24 2.22 26.44
CA LYS A 728 6.97 2.70 27.81
C LYS A 728 8.15 2.42 28.72
N VAL A 729 8.73 3.47 29.29
CA VAL A 729 9.85 3.42 30.22
C VAL A 729 9.53 4.32 31.41
N ASN A 730 9.72 3.82 32.64
CA ASN A 730 9.46 4.56 33.88
C ASN A 730 8.06 5.21 33.95
N GLY A 731 7.04 4.54 33.41
CA GLY A 731 5.65 5.03 33.34
C GLY A 731 5.37 6.09 32.26
N SER A 732 6.40 6.60 31.58
CA SER A 732 6.26 7.55 30.46
C SER A 732 6.25 6.82 29.12
N GLU A 733 5.44 7.29 28.17
CA GLU A 733 5.41 6.79 26.79
C GLU A 733 6.29 7.69 25.90
N HIS A 734 7.17 7.06 25.13
CA HIS A 734 8.13 7.71 24.24
C HIS A 734 7.99 7.12 22.83
N VAL A 735 8.20 7.94 21.80
CA VAL A 735 8.23 7.48 20.40
C VAL A 735 9.66 7.56 19.89
N LEU A 736 10.16 6.44 19.38
CA LEU A 736 11.47 6.30 18.74
C LEU A 736 11.31 5.50 17.44
N ASN A 737 12.36 5.46 16.63
CA ASN A 737 12.35 4.76 15.34
C ASN A 737 13.23 3.50 15.36
N ARG A 738 12.88 2.55 14.49
CA ARG A 738 13.60 1.30 14.24
C ARG A 738 13.67 0.99 12.74
N TYR A 739 14.68 0.23 12.32
CA TYR A 739 14.71 -0.37 10.98
C TYR A 739 13.72 -1.54 10.94
N HIS A 740 12.85 -1.60 9.92
CA HIS A 740 11.69 -2.50 9.94
C HIS A 740 11.10 -2.71 8.53
N VAL A 741 11.48 -3.81 7.89
CA VAL A 741 11.10 -4.13 6.51
C VAL A 741 10.15 -5.32 6.49
N GLN A 742 8.87 -5.07 6.18
CA GLN A 742 7.81 -6.09 6.16
C GLN A 742 7.82 -6.93 4.87
N VAL A 743 8.96 -7.59 4.59
CA VAL A 743 9.19 -8.43 3.40
C VAL A 743 9.79 -9.78 3.82
N GLY A 744 8.96 -10.67 4.33
CA GLY A 744 9.25 -12.09 4.60
C GLY A 744 9.35 -12.95 3.33
N LEU A 745 10.20 -12.58 2.38
CA LEU A 745 10.72 -13.46 1.31
C LEU A 745 12.24 -13.23 1.23
N PRO A 746 13.06 -14.15 0.69
CA PRO A 746 14.50 -13.94 0.53
C PRO A 746 14.88 -12.63 -0.18
N ARG A 747 16.02 -12.04 0.18
CA ARG A 747 16.68 -10.95 -0.56
C ARG A 747 17.04 -11.44 -1.96
N PRO A 748 16.55 -10.84 -3.06
CA PRO A 748 16.91 -11.32 -4.39
C PRO A 748 18.40 -11.24 -4.69
N GLU A 749 19.13 -10.33 -4.05
CA GLU A 749 20.57 -10.12 -4.21
C GLU A 749 21.47 -11.01 -3.33
N SER A 750 20.90 -11.74 -2.35
CA SER A 750 21.55 -12.75 -1.49
C SER A 750 20.58 -13.93 -1.31
N TYR A 751 20.04 -14.44 -2.42
CA TYR A 751 18.84 -15.28 -2.44
C TYR A 751 19.08 -16.68 -1.90
N THR A 752 20.23 -17.28 -2.24
CA THR A 752 20.61 -18.60 -1.74
C THR A 752 21.09 -18.52 -0.30
N ASP A 753 21.80 -17.47 0.11
CA ASP A 753 22.20 -17.29 1.50
C ASP A 753 21.00 -17.06 2.44
N ASP A 754 20.03 -16.20 2.06
CA ASP A 754 18.76 -16.04 2.80
C ASP A 754 17.98 -17.38 2.89
N LEU A 755 18.06 -18.26 1.88
CA LEU A 755 17.38 -19.57 1.87
C LEU A 755 18.11 -20.61 2.73
N ASP A 756 19.42 -20.77 2.52
CA ASP A 756 20.26 -21.77 3.15
C ASP A 756 20.36 -21.48 4.68
N LEU A 757 20.43 -20.19 5.07
CA LEU A 757 20.33 -19.75 6.47
C LEU A 757 18.94 -20.01 7.10
N ALA A 758 17.88 -20.06 6.29
CA ALA A 758 16.51 -20.31 6.73
C ALA A 758 16.11 -21.80 6.73
N GLU A 759 17.02 -22.71 6.34
CA GLU A 759 16.73 -24.15 6.26
C GLU A 759 16.40 -24.76 7.64
N GLY A 760 15.40 -25.66 7.67
CA GLY A 760 14.94 -26.31 8.91
C GLY A 760 14.07 -25.44 9.83
N LEU A 761 13.86 -24.15 9.53
CA LEU A 761 12.91 -23.31 10.27
C LEU A 761 11.45 -23.58 9.87
N THR A 762 10.52 -23.32 10.78
CA THR A 762 9.09 -23.14 10.45
C THR A 762 8.91 -21.90 9.59
N ASP A 763 7.90 -21.88 8.71
CA ASP A 763 7.72 -20.77 7.76
C ASP A 763 7.45 -19.42 8.45
N ASP A 764 6.98 -19.43 9.70
CA ASP A 764 6.81 -18.25 10.55
C ASP A 764 8.17 -17.68 10.98
N HIS A 765 9.10 -18.55 11.37
CA HIS A 765 10.47 -18.15 11.69
C HIS A 765 11.29 -17.81 10.43
N LYS A 766 11.00 -18.42 9.27
CA LYS A 766 11.59 -18.02 7.97
C LYS A 766 11.18 -16.60 7.59
N GLU A 767 9.87 -16.30 7.57
CA GLU A 767 9.38 -14.97 7.21
C GLU A 767 9.91 -13.89 8.16
N GLN A 768 9.92 -14.15 9.48
CA GLN A 768 10.48 -13.22 10.47
C GLN A 768 11.99 -13.00 10.25
N LEU A 769 12.77 -14.06 10.04
CA LEU A 769 14.21 -13.95 9.75
C LEU A 769 14.46 -13.14 8.47
N TRP A 770 13.71 -13.39 7.39
CA TRP A 770 13.84 -12.64 6.15
C TRP A 770 13.48 -11.15 6.28
N MET A 771 12.52 -10.80 7.16
CA MET A 771 12.25 -9.41 7.52
C MET A 771 13.41 -8.79 8.31
N ASP A 772 13.94 -9.50 9.31
CA ASP A 772 15.01 -9.02 10.18
C ASP A 772 16.36 -8.86 9.45
N LEU A 773 16.67 -9.72 8.47
CA LEU A 773 17.81 -9.57 7.57
C LEU A 773 17.67 -8.33 6.67
N LYS A 774 16.45 -8.02 6.19
CA LYS A 774 16.20 -6.83 5.38
C LYS A 774 16.15 -5.55 6.20
N ALA A 775 15.73 -5.62 7.47
CA ALA A 775 15.94 -4.55 8.44
C ALA A 775 17.43 -4.37 8.77
N GLY A 776 18.22 -5.45 8.79
CA GLY A 776 19.68 -5.39 8.85
C GLY A 776 20.28 -4.60 7.68
N ALA A 777 19.91 -4.92 6.44
CA ALA A 777 20.32 -4.15 5.26
C ALA A 777 19.79 -2.70 5.27
N GLU A 778 18.58 -2.46 5.80
CA GLU A 778 18.03 -1.11 6.00
C GLU A 778 18.80 -0.30 7.06
N SER A 779 19.47 -0.97 8.00
CA SER A 779 20.36 -0.31 8.96
C SER A 779 21.70 0.12 8.37
N GLY A 780 22.06 -0.42 7.19
CA GLY A 780 23.41 -0.34 6.63
C GLY A 780 24.44 -1.24 7.32
N TRP A 781 24.07 -1.97 8.38
CA TRP A 781 24.94 -2.88 9.12
C TRP A 781 24.54 -4.35 8.87
N ASP A 782 24.50 -4.78 7.61
CA ASP A 782 24.28 -6.16 7.16
C ASP A 782 25.62 -6.93 7.04
N PHE A 783 26.04 -7.74 8.01
CA PHE A 783 25.42 -8.03 9.31
C PHE A 783 26.37 -7.77 10.49
N SER A 784 25.78 -7.70 11.68
CA SER A 784 26.44 -7.42 12.95
C SER A 784 25.79 -8.21 14.08
N SER A 785 26.59 -8.67 15.03
CA SER A 785 26.15 -9.26 16.29
C SER A 785 25.36 -8.29 17.18
N ARG A 786 25.45 -6.99 16.89
CA ARG A 786 24.58 -5.91 17.39
C ARG A 786 23.08 -6.23 17.28
N TRP A 787 22.70 -7.01 16.27
CA TRP A 787 21.30 -7.33 15.98
C TRP A 787 20.84 -8.66 16.59
N TYR A 788 21.72 -9.41 17.24
CA TYR A 788 21.38 -10.73 17.78
C TYR A 788 20.61 -10.61 19.10
N VAL A 789 19.60 -11.46 19.28
CA VAL A 789 18.81 -11.52 20.53
C VAL A 789 18.75 -12.98 20.98
N ASP A 790 19.46 -13.29 22.06
CA ASP A 790 19.54 -14.65 22.61
C ASP A 790 18.13 -15.19 22.92
N GLY A 791 17.71 -16.19 22.13
CA GLY A 791 16.38 -16.77 22.21
C GLY A 791 16.18 -17.57 23.50
N GLY A 792 15.37 -17.06 24.42
CA GLY A 792 14.88 -17.78 25.61
C GLY A 792 13.94 -18.94 25.25
N GLY A 793 14.46 -19.97 24.57
CA GLY A 793 13.66 -21.01 23.91
C GLY A 793 14.42 -22.30 23.58
N GLY A 794 15.52 -22.61 24.28
CA GLY A 794 16.29 -23.84 24.08
C GLY A 794 17.02 -24.28 25.35
N HIS A 795 17.11 -25.58 25.60
CA HIS A 795 17.82 -26.12 26.77
C HIS A 795 19.35 -26.06 26.58
N ASN A 796 20.00 -25.06 27.18
CA ASN A 796 21.24 -25.28 27.93
C ASN A 796 21.64 -24.05 28.77
N ASN A 797 21.57 -24.18 30.10
CA ASN A 797 22.13 -23.19 31.03
C ASN A 797 23.66 -23.34 31.08
N ASN A 798 24.38 -22.70 30.16
CA ASN A 798 25.85 -22.64 30.23
C ASN A 798 26.36 -21.23 29.89
N LYS A 799 26.60 -20.40 30.91
CA LYS A 799 26.85 -18.94 30.84
C LYS A 799 28.22 -18.54 30.27
N ASN A 800 28.82 -19.33 29.38
CA ASN A 800 30.24 -19.21 29.00
C ASN A 800 30.55 -19.26 27.49
N ASN A 801 29.55 -19.20 26.59
CA ASN A 801 29.76 -19.15 25.14
C ASN A 801 29.18 -17.87 24.51
N ASN A 802 29.89 -17.29 23.54
CA ASN A 802 29.42 -16.18 22.68
C ASN A 802 28.40 -16.68 21.64
N SER A 803 27.25 -17.22 22.09
CA SER A 803 26.47 -18.19 21.31
C SER A 803 25.58 -17.66 20.18
N GLY A 804 25.16 -16.39 20.20
CA GLY A 804 24.27 -15.83 19.17
C GLY A 804 24.88 -15.82 17.77
N SER A 805 24.06 -16.20 16.77
CA SER A 805 24.39 -16.38 15.35
C SER A 805 23.55 -15.48 14.43
N LEU A 806 23.84 -15.47 13.12
CA LEU A 806 23.06 -14.70 12.13
C LEU A 806 21.56 -15.09 12.10
N ARG A 807 21.20 -16.29 12.55
CA ARG A 807 19.79 -16.76 12.67
C ARG A 807 19.03 -16.08 13.82
N ASP A 808 19.77 -15.54 14.78
CA ASP A 808 19.27 -14.90 16.00
C ASP A 808 19.10 -13.38 15.83
N THR A 809 19.36 -12.87 14.61
CA THR A 809 19.11 -11.49 14.18
C THR A 809 17.64 -11.11 14.38
N ARG A 810 17.38 -10.09 15.20
CA ARG A 810 16.05 -9.49 15.44
C ARG A 810 16.11 -7.97 15.33
N THR A 811 16.71 -7.45 14.24
CA THR A 811 16.88 -6.03 13.97
C THR A 811 15.58 -5.22 14.13
N SER A 812 14.43 -5.80 13.72
CA SER A 812 13.11 -5.21 13.88
C SER A 812 12.67 -5.03 15.34
N GLN A 813 13.34 -5.65 16.29
CA GLN A 813 13.02 -5.57 17.73
C GLN A 813 13.99 -4.70 18.51
N ILE A 814 14.83 -3.92 17.82
CA ILE A 814 15.86 -3.08 18.42
C ILE A 814 15.60 -1.61 18.04
N LEU A 815 15.71 -0.71 19.03
CA LEU A 815 15.69 0.74 18.86
C LEU A 815 17.13 1.24 18.69
N PRO A 816 17.59 1.60 17.48
CA PRO A 816 19.00 1.91 17.23
C PRO A 816 19.35 3.33 17.67
N THR A 817 20.46 3.47 18.38
CA THR A 817 20.98 4.75 18.90
C THR A 817 21.37 5.70 17.78
N ASP A 818 21.98 5.17 16.72
CA ASP A 818 22.41 5.90 15.53
C ASP A 818 21.23 6.37 14.66
N LEU A 819 20.22 5.54 14.41
CA LEU A 819 19.02 5.96 13.68
C LEU A 819 18.33 7.14 14.38
N ASN A 820 18.17 7.06 15.70
CA ASN A 820 17.49 8.11 16.46
C ASN A 820 18.38 9.36 16.62
N ALA A 821 19.70 9.23 16.73
CA ALA A 821 20.63 10.35 16.66
C ALA A 821 20.56 11.08 15.31
N LEU A 822 20.53 10.32 14.20
CA LEU A 822 20.46 10.86 12.84
C LEU A 822 19.12 11.57 12.58
N LEU A 823 17.99 10.98 12.98
CA LEU A 823 16.69 11.64 12.87
C LEU A 823 16.59 12.91 13.75
N CYS A 824 17.25 12.93 14.91
CA CYS A 824 17.36 14.12 15.76
C CYS A 824 18.15 15.24 15.08
N LEU A 825 19.25 14.90 14.40
CA LEU A 825 20.02 15.86 13.61
C LEU A 825 19.20 16.36 12.41
N ASN A 826 18.54 15.47 11.67
CA ASN A 826 17.66 15.86 10.56
C ASN A 826 16.54 16.81 11.01
N GLU A 827 15.93 16.59 12.18
CA GLU A 827 14.91 17.49 12.74
C GLU A 827 15.49 18.88 13.08
N LYS A 828 16.70 18.94 13.65
CA LYS A 828 17.41 20.22 13.90
C LYS A 828 17.79 20.93 12.59
N THR A 829 18.23 20.19 11.57
CA THR A 829 18.59 20.72 10.26
C THR A 829 17.36 21.19 9.46
N LEU A 830 16.23 20.48 9.51
CA LEU A 830 14.95 20.92 8.94
C LEU A 830 14.46 22.22 9.60
N ALA A 831 14.54 22.32 10.93
CA ALA A 831 14.26 23.57 11.63
C ALA A 831 15.22 24.70 11.21
N SER A 832 16.49 24.40 10.92
CA SER A 832 17.46 25.37 10.41
C SER A 832 17.06 25.88 9.01
N PHE A 833 16.71 24.98 8.10
CA PHE A 833 16.29 25.29 6.73
C PHE A 833 15.04 26.18 6.70
N HIS A 834 14.04 25.87 7.52
CA HIS A 834 12.82 26.70 7.63
C HIS A 834 13.14 28.13 8.09
N ARG A 835 13.98 28.32 9.12
CA ARG A 835 14.47 29.66 9.53
C ARG A 835 15.25 30.37 8.43
N ILE A 836 16.09 29.66 7.68
CA ILE A 836 16.89 30.19 6.57
C ILE A 836 16.01 30.72 5.42
N LEU A 837 14.84 30.11 5.21
CA LEU A 837 13.87 30.48 4.18
C LEU A 837 12.79 31.47 4.67
N GLY A 838 12.67 31.67 5.99
CA GLY A 838 11.77 32.64 6.61
C GLY A 838 10.49 32.07 7.22
N ASP A 839 10.35 30.74 7.30
CA ASP A 839 9.23 30.07 7.98
C ASP A 839 9.59 29.83 9.46
N GLY A 840 9.00 30.63 10.36
CA GLY A 840 9.19 30.50 11.80
C GLY A 840 8.32 29.41 12.45
N ASP A 841 7.15 29.12 11.88
CA ASP A 841 6.17 28.20 12.45
C ASP A 841 6.59 26.75 12.19
N SER A 842 6.96 26.42 10.96
CA SER A 842 7.51 25.11 10.60
C SER A 842 8.86 24.86 11.29
N ALA A 843 9.68 25.88 11.48
CA ALA A 843 10.90 25.77 12.29
C ALA A 843 10.60 25.36 13.74
N ALA A 844 9.62 26.00 14.39
CA ALA A 844 9.22 25.68 15.76
C ALA A 844 8.63 24.26 15.88
N LEU A 845 7.90 23.77 14.87
CA LEU A 845 7.39 22.39 14.83
C LEU A 845 8.55 21.37 14.81
N TYR A 846 9.59 21.62 14.01
CA TYR A 846 10.76 20.75 13.91
C TYR A 846 11.68 20.84 15.13
N ASP A 847 11.84 22.02 15.75
CA ASP A 847 12.50 22.17 17.06
C ASP A 847 11.80 21.32 18.13
N GLN A 848 10.46 21.35 18.16
CA GLN A 848 9.68 20.57 19.12
C GLN A 848 9.78 19.06 18.83
N ALA A 849 9.95 18.64 17.57
CA ALA A 849 10.24 17.26 17.22
C ALA A 849 11.60 16.80 17.74
N ALA A 850 12.66 17.57 17.45
CA ALA A 850 14.01 17.29 17.95
C ALA A 850 14.06 17.25 19.49
N ALA A 851 13.39 18.19 20.18
CA ALA A 851 13.32 18.21 21.63
C ALA A 851 12.61 16.97 22.23
N ARG A 852 11.48 16.54 21.64
CA ARG A 852 10.79 15.29 22.02
C ARG A 852 11.69 14.07 21.84
N ARG A 853 12.36 13.96 20.69
CA ARG A 853 13.26 12.84 20.37
C ARG A 853 14.46 12.80 21.31
N GLN A 854 15.08 13.94 21.57
CA GLN A 854 16.20 14.06 22.50
C GLN A 854 15.80 13.57 23.91
N GLY A 855 14.65 14.03 24.42
CA GLY A 855 14.10 13.53 25.70
C GLY A 855 13.79 12.02 25.70
N ALA A 856 13.28 11.49 24.58
CA ALA A 856 13.06 10.05 24.42
C ALA A 856 14.37 9.25 24.41
N MET A 857 15.43 9.74 23.75
CA MET A 857 16.75 9.09 23.75
C MET A 857 17.42 9.14 25.13
N GLU A 858 17.26 10.22 25.89
CA GLU A 858 17.75 10.32 27.27
C GLU A 858 16.97 9.45 28.27
N SER A 859 15.69 9.17 28.01
CA SER A 859 14.87 8.27 28.84
C SER A 859 15.13 6.79 28.53
N VAL A 860 15.16 6.44 27.24
CA VAL A 860 15.14 5.03 26.79
C VAL A 860 16.53 4.47 26.51
N LEU A 861 17.44 5.25 25.90
CA LEU A 861 18.72 4.75 25.37
C LEU A 861 19.93 5.08 26.25
N TRP A 862 19.93 6.25 26.91
CA TRP A 862 21.04 6.67 27.77
C TRP A 862 21.19 5.82 29.04
N ASP A 863 22.41 5.41 29.37
CA ASP A 863 22.78 4.80 30.64
C ASP A 863 23.66 5.76 31.45
N ALA A 864 23.16 6.17 32.62
CA ALA A 864 23.80 7.19 33.44
C ALA A 864 24.98 6.70 34.30
N GLU A 865 25.04 5.38 34.54
CA GLU A 865 26.11 4.70 35.28
C GLU A 865 27.30 4.43 34.35
N ARG A 866 27.03 3.84 33.18
CA ARG A 866 28.03 3.58 32.14
C ARG A 866 28.46 4.83 31.38
N GLY A 867 27.60 5.85 31.33
CA GLY A 867 27.90 7.14 30.71
C GLY A 867 27.80 7.16 29.19
N ALA A 868 26.97 6.29 28.58
CA ALA A 868 26.81 6.20 27.13
C ALA A 868 25.37 5.82 26.73
N TRP A 869 25.04 5.96 25.45
CA TRP A 869 23.77 5.50 24.89
C TRP A 869 23.90 4.09 24.33
N PHE A 870 22.88 3.27 24.56
CA PHE A 870 22.81 1.88 24.13
C PHE A 870 21.49 1.59 23.44
N ASP A 871 21.54 0.72 22.43
CA ASP A 871 20.35 0.27 21.70
C ASP A 871 19.39 -0.47 22.64
N TYR A 872 18.09 -0.22 22.51
CA TYR A 872 17.08 -0.77 23.43
C TYR A 872 16.27 -1.88 22.74
N ASN A 873 16.22 -3.05 23.38
CA ASN A 873 15.56 -4.24 22.87
C ASN A 873 14.10 -4.30 23.33
N LEU A 874 13.17 -4.36 22.38
CA LEU A 874 11.72 -4.35 22.58
C LEU A 874 11.15 -5.69 23.08
N MET A 875 11.88 -6.81 22.94
CA MET A 875 11.49 -8.12 23.45
C MET A 875 11.95 -8.34 24.90
N THR A 876 13.16 -7.92 25.24
CA THR A 876 13.75 -8.10 26.58
C THR A 876 13.55 -6.90 27.50
N HIS A 877 13.06 -5.78 26.96
CA HIS A 877 12.90 -4.49 27.64
C HIS A 877 14.19 -3.93 28.26
N ALA A 878 15.35 -4.32 27.72
CA ALA A 878 16.68 -4.00 28.24
C ALA A 878 17.60 -3.34 27.19
N LYS A 879 18.66 -2.68 27.66
CA LYS A 879 19.70 -2.07 26.81
C LYS A 879 20.76 -3.10 26.40
N HIS A 880 21.15 -3.10 25.14
CA HIS A 880 22.23 -3.93 24.63
C HIS A 880 23.59 -3.34 25.01
N SER A 881 24.21 -3.88 26.05
CA SER A 881 25.24 -3.16 26.82
C SER A 881 26.70 -3.32 26.33
N GLU A 882 26.92 -4.03 25.23
CA GLU A 882 28.22 -4.15 24.54
C GLU A 882 28.63 -2.83 23.83
N PHE A 883 29.92 -2.71 23.47
CA PHE A 883 30.43 -1.57 22.71
C PHE A 883 30.18 -1.67 21.21
N TYR A 884 29.64 -0.60 20.63
CA TYR A 884 29.56 -0.32 19.20
C TYR A 884 29.80 1.19 18.96
N PRO A 885 30.44 1.64 17.87
CA PRO A 885 30.61 3.07 17.58
C PRO A 885 29.29 3.88 17.54
N SER A 886 28.15 3.22 17.31
CA SER A 886 26.81 3.80 17.42
C SER A 886 26.48 4.34 18.82
N ASN A 887 27.11 3.85 19.90
CA ASN A 887 26.99 4.42 21.25
C ASN A 887 27.38 5.92 21.28
N MET A 888 28.26 6.34 20.37
CA MET A 888 28.77 7.72 20.25
C MET A 888 28.02 8.56 19.21
N ALA A 889 27.07 7.97 18.46
CA ALA A 889 26.30 8.71 17.45
C ALA A 889 25.53 9.93 18.00
N PRO A 890 24.99 9.94 19.24
CA PRO A 890 24.34 11.13 19.82
C PRO A 890 25.32 12.27 20.09
N VAL A 891 26.61 11.97 20.31
CA VAL A 891 27.69 12.97 20.42
C VAL A 891 27.93 13.63 19.06
N TRP A 892 28.04 12.81 18.00
CA TRP A 892 28.16 13.28 16.61
C TRP A 892 26.97 14.14 16.15
N ALA A 893 25.74 13.70 16.49
CA ALA A 893 24.49 14.38 16.18
C ALA A 893 24.17 15.57 17.10
N GLN A 894 24.93 15.78 18.19
CA GLN A 894 24.64 16.76 19.23
C GLN A 894 23.18 16.65 19.75
N CYS A 895 22.73 15.42 19.97
CA CYS A 895 21.36 15.10 20.44
C CYS A 895 21.35 14.72 21.92
N TYR A 896 21.62 15.68 22.79
CA TYR A 896 21.59 15.53 24.26
C TYR A 896 21.44 16.89 24.93
N SER A 897 20.82 16.94 26.11
CA SER A 897 20.46 18.17 26.84
C SER A 897 21.62 18.80 27.62
N ARG A 898 22.61 17.99 27.99
CA ARG A 898 23.54 18.28 29.07
C ARG A 898 24.99 18.04 28.64
N PRO A 899 25.86 19.07 28.58
CA PRO A 899 27.23 18.95 28.07
C PRO A 899 28.04 17.82 28.72
N GLU A 900 27.85 17.56 30.00
CA GLU A 900 28.56 16.51 30.74
C GLU A 900 28.22 15.08 30.27
N MET A 901 27.14 14.89 29.50
CA MET A 901 26.84 13.60 28.86
C MET A 901 27.85 13.29 27.74
N GLY A 902 28.30 14.31 26.99
CA GLY A 902 29.34 14.16 25.97
C GLY A 902 30.67 13.74 26.59
N GLU A 903 31.09 14.42 27.66
CA GLU A 903 32.31 14.09 28.40
C GLU A 903 32.25 12.69 29.05
N LYS A 904 31.10 12.31 29.63
CA LYS A 904 30.88 10.94 30.12
C LYS A 904 31.05 9.89 29.00
N ALA A 905 30.55 10.17 27.80
CA ALA A 905 30.69 9.27 26.65
C ALA A 905 32.16 9.15 26.18
N VAL A 906 32.98 10.20 26.32
CA VAL A 906 34.44 10.12 26.11
C VAL A 906 35.09 9.18 27.13
N GLN A 907 34.71 9.27 28.41
CA GLN A 907 35.25 8.36 29.43
C GLN A 907 34.79 6.90 29.22
N TYR A 908 33.54 6.68 28.81
CA TYR A 908 33.06 5.36 28.38
C TYR A 908 33.88 4.81 27.20
N LEU A 909 34.08 5.60 26.14
CA LEU A 909 34.86 5.21 24.97
C LEU A 909 36.29 4.80 25.35
N LYS A 910 36.92 5.54 26.28
CA LYS A 910 38.24 5.20 26.84
C LYS A 910 38.22 3.89 27.65
N ALA A 911 37.22 3.71 28.51
CA ALA A 911 37.08 2.53 29.35
C ALA A 911 36.67 1.25 28.57
N SER A 912 36.01 1.40 27.41
CA SER A 912 35.52 0.29 26.59
C SER A 912 36.61 -0.67 26.09
N GLY A 913 37.86 -0.22 26.02
CA GLY A 913 38.96 -0.94 25.38
C GLY A 913 38.98 -0.84 23.85
N ALA A 914 37.97 -0.24 23.20
CA ALA A 914 37.91 -0.12 21.74
C ALA A 914 38.98 0.82 21.14
N LEU A 915 39.59 1.68 21.96
CA LEU A 915 40.71 2.54 21.56
C LEU A 915 42.07 1.82 21.48
N ARG A 916 42.17 0.56 21.93
CA ARG A 916 43.45 -0.17 22.05
C ARG A 916 44.08 -0.60 20.71
N PHE A 917 43.31 -0.58 19.63
CA PHE A 917 43.74 -1.09 18.34
C PHE A 917 44.53 -0.03 17.54
N PRO A 918 45.57 -0.44 16.79
CA PRO A 918 46.44 0.51 16.09
C PRO A 918 45.77 1.12 14.86
N ASN A 919 44.95 0.36 14.13
CA ASN A 919 44.51 0.69 12.78
C ASN A 919 43.08 1.26 12.69
N GLY A 920 42.51 1.73 13.80
CA GLY A 920 41.15 2.27 13.88
C GLY A 920 40.38 1.73 15.09
N VAL A 921 39.12 2.15 15.24
CA VAL A 921 38.19 1.63 16.25
C VAL A 921 37.29 0.58 15.57
N PRO A 922 37.28 -0.68 16.05
CA PRO A 922 36.48 -1.72 15.42
C PRO A 922 34.98 -1.48 15.63
N THR A 923 34.19 -2.11 14.78
CA THR A 923 32.73 -1.96 14.73
C THR A 923 32.04 -2.56 15.95
N SER A 924 32.65 -3.55 16.57
CA SER A 924 32.29 -4.11 17.88
C SER A 924 33.55 -4.59 18.60
N LEU A 925 33.41 -5.26 19.74
CA LEU A 925 34.49 -6.02 20.39
C LEU A 925 34.29 -7.54 20.29
N ARG A 926 33.34 -7.99 19.46
CA ARG A 926 32.90 -9.39 19.35
C ARG A 926 33.27 -9.95 17.98
N GLU A 927 34.04 -11.03 17.98
CA GLU A 927 34.41 -11.77 16.77
C GLU A 927 33.26 -12.70 16.37
N SER A 928 32.40 -12.25 15.45
CA SER A 928 31.19 -12.97 15.02
C SER A 928 31.29 -13.64 13.65
N GLY A 929 32.36 -13.35 12.90
CA GLY A 929 32.52 -13.67 11.48
C GLY A 929 31.73 -12.77 10.51
N GLN A 930 30.86 -11.88 11.03
CA GLN A 930 30.11 -10.92 10.22
C GLN A 930 30.92 -9.66 9.93
N GLN A 931 30.53 -8.93 8.89
CA GLN A 931 31.36 -7.81 8.42
C GLN A 931 31.25 -6.53 9.25
N TRP A 932 30.13 -6.26 9.93
CA TRP A 932 29.96 -5.12 10.84
C TRP A 932 30.24 -5.52 12.30
N ASP A 933 31.40 -6.15 12.52
CA ASP A 933 31.89 -6.60 13.81
C ASP A 933 33.43 -6.51 13.88
N TYR A 934 34.02 -6.84 15.03
CA TYR A 934 35.46 -7.10 15.11
C TYR A 934 35.84 -8.28 14.18
N PRO A 935 36.93 -8.17 13.37
CA PRO A 935 38.00 -7.17 13.44
C PRO A 935 37.86 -5.94 12.53
N ASN A 936 36.72 -5.71 11.89
CA ASN A 936 36.59 -4.66 10.88
C ASN A 936 36.32 -3.27 11.48
N ALA A 937 36.97 -2.26 10.92
CA ALA A 937 36.63 -0.84 11.06
C ALA A 937 36.14 -0.29 9.72
N TRP A 938 35.00 0.41 9.76
CA TRP A 938 34.36 1.02 8.59
C TRP A 938 34.56 2.54 8.59
N PRO A 939 34.94 3.16 7.46
CA PRO A 939 35.22 4.60 7.37
C PRO A 939 34.08 5.52 7.87
N PRO A 940 32.79 5.26 7.57
CA PRO A 940 31.67 6.00 8.14
C PRO A 940 31.73 6.16 9.67
N LEU A 941 32.00 5.06 10.37
CA LEU A 941 32.01 5.01 11.83
C LEU A 941 33.22 5.73 12.41
N GLN A 942 34.39 5.62 11.77
CA GLN A 942 35.57 6.40 12.16
C GLN A 942 35.31 7.90 12.02
N HIS A 943 34.69 8.31 10.91
CA HIS A 943 34.37 9.71 10.67
C HIS A 943 33.33 10.25 11.65
N MET A 944 32.25 9.52 11.91
CA MET A 944 31.24 9.93 12.90
C MET A 944 31.87 10.08 14.30
N LEU A 945 32.71 9.12 14.70
CA LEU A 945 33.40 9.15 15.98
C LEU A 945 34.37 10.35 16.11
N ILE A 946 35.29 10.51 15.16
CA ILE A 946 36.27 11.61 15.13
C ILE A 946 35.54 12.96 15.05
N SER A 947 34.55 13.08 14.16
CA SER A 947 33.77 14.31 13.99
C SER A 947 33.00 14.66 15.26
N GLY A 948 32.35 13.70 15.91
CA GLY A 948 31.63 13.92 17.18
C GLY A 948 32.54 14.33 18.33
N LEU A 949 33.66 13.64 18.54
CA LEU A 949 34.67 14.02 19.54
C LEU A 949 35.20 15.44 19.30
N SER A 950 35.46 15.78 18.03
CA SER A 950 35.94 17.11 17.61
C SER A 950 34.89 18.23 17.62
N LYS A 951 33.66 17.95 18.08
CA LYS A 951 32.61 18.94 18.40
C LYS A 951 32.52 19.22 19.91
N LEU A 952 33.22 18.46 20.75
CA LEU A 952 33.24 18.67 22.21
C LEU A 952 34.23 19.78 22.59
N PRO A 953 33.95 20.57 23.65
CA PRO A 953 34.78 21.69 24.07
C PRO A 953 36.06 21.25 24.82
N SER A 954 36.10 20.01 25.28
CA SER A 954 37.21 19.43 26.07
C SER A 954 38.46 19.18 25.22
N GLU A 955 39.61 19.68 25.67
CA GLU A 955 40.92 19.44 25.04
C GLU A 955 41.22 17.92 24.93
N ASP A 956 40.79 17.14 25.92
CA ASP A 956 40.95 15.68 25.96
C ASP A 956 40.16 14.98 24.84
N ALA A 957 38.94 15.47 24.55
CA ALA A 957 38.13 14.98 23.44
C ALA A 957 38.70 15.39 22.08
N GLN A 958 39.22 16.62 21.97
CA GLN A 958 39.83 17.14 20.74
C GLN A 958 41.16 16.45 20.41
N GLN A 959 42.02 16.19 21.41
CA GLN A 959 43.24 15.42 21.26
C GLN A 959 42.92 13.97 20.85
N LEU A 960 41.92 13.32 21.48
CA LEU A 960 41.49 11.98 21.09
C LEU A 960 40.95 11.94 19.66
N ALA A 961 40.23 12.97 19.21
CA ALA A 961 39.78 13.09 17.82
C ALA A 961 40.95 13.17 16.84
N PHE A 962 42.00 13.95 17.16
CA PHE A 962 43.22 14.03 16.36
C PHE A 962 44.00 12.70 16.36
N ASP A 963 44.17 12.04 17.51
CA ASP A 963 44.88 10.76 17.64
C ASP A 963 44.19 9.62 16.89
N LEU A 964 42.87 9.68 16.75
CA LEU A 964 42.08 8.78 15.92
C LEU A 964 42.21 9.12 14.43
N ALA A 965 42.17 10.41 14.06
CA ALA A 965 42.40 10.84 12.68
C ALA A 965 43.81 10.47 12.18
N GLN A 966 44.85 10.71 12.99
CA GLN A 966 46.24 10.39 12.66
C GLN A 966 46.48 8.88 12.58
N ARG A 967 45.80 8.06 13.38
CA ARG A 967 45.80 6.60 13.18
C ARG A 967 45.14 6.22 11.86
N TRP A 968 43.88 6.61 11.66
CA TRP A 968 43.08 6.19 10.51
C TRP A 968 43.69 6.61 9.17
N ILE A 969 44.11 7.87 9.03
CA ILE A 969 44.80 8.37 7.84
C ILE A 969 46.09 7.59 7.56
N LYS A 970 46.88 7.27 8.59
CA LYS A 970 48.10 6.49 8.43
C LYS A 970 47.82 5.05 7.99
N THR A 971 46.80 4.42 8.56
CA THR A 971 46.32 3.09 8.16
C THR A 971 45.90 3.07 6.69
N ASN A 972 45.00 3.98 6.28
CA ASN A 972 44.52 4.01 4.89
C ASN A 972 45.67 4.33 3.90
N TRP A 973 46.60 5.22 4.26
CA TRP A 973 47.77 5.56 3.45
C TRP A 973 48.77 4.40 3.29
N LEU A 974 49.07 3.67 4.37
CA LEU A 974 49.94 2.48 4.33
C LEU A 974 49.30 1.34 3.52
N ALA A 975 48.00 1.10 3.71
CA ALA A 975 47.25 0.12 2.93
C ALA A 975 47.23 0.49 1.44
N TYR A 976 46.99 1.76 1.11
CA TYR A 976 47.04 2.23 -0.28
C TYR A 976 48.42 2.05 -0.91
N ILE A 977 49.52 2.38 -0.20
CA ILE A 977 50.88 2.15 -0.69
C ILE A 977 51.18 0.65 -0.90
N LYS A 978 50.63 -0.23 -0.05
CA LYS A 978 50.87 -1.68 -0.14
C LYS A 978 50.06 -2.38 -1.23
N TYR A 979 48.85 -1.90 -1.51
CA TYR A 979 47.87 -2.59 -2.36
C TYR A 979 47.37 -1.79 -3.58
N ASP A 980 47.82 -0.55 -3.76
CA ASP A 980 47.42 0.41 -4.81
C ASP A 980 45.90 0.65 -4.93
N ALA A 981 45.17 0.46 -3.82
CA ALA A 981 43.72 0.51 -3.78
C ALA A 981 43.17 1.10 -2.47
N MET A 982 41.97 1.67 -2.57
CA MET A 982 41.14 2.11 -1.44
C MET A 982 40.02 1.09 -1.22
N PHE A 983 39.78 0.71 0.04
CA PHE A 983 38.89 -0.40 0.40
C PHE A 983 37.62 0.08 1.08
N GLU A 984 36.57 -0.72 0.95
CA GLU A 984 35.30 -0.61 1.70
C GLU A 984 35.51 -0.55 3.23
N LYS A 985 36.29 -1.49 3.77
CA LYS A 985 36.48 -1.80 5.20
C LYS A 985 37.90 -2.30 5.47
N TYR A 986 38.43 -2.06 6.67
CA TYR A 986 39.82 -2.33 7.06
C TYR A 986 39.90 -3.19 8.34
N ASP A 987 40.87 -4.11 8.44
CA ASP A 987 41.13 -4.85 9.68
C ASP A 987 41.88 -3.95 10.69
N VAL A 988 41.40 -3.88 11.94
CA VAL A 988 42.03 -3.05 12.97
C VAL A 988 43.37 -3.60 13.50
N ASN A 989 43.70 -4.85 13.15
CA ASN A 989 44.91 -5.55 13.53
C ASN A 989 45.99 -5.50 12.43
N GLY A 990 47.17 -6.02 12.74
CA GLY A 990 48.27 -6.14 11.78
C GLY A 990 48.68 -4.80 11.17
N ASP A 991 48.70 -4.73 9.84
CA ASP A 991 49.17 -3.61 9.04
C ASP A 991 48.04 -2.79 8.38
N GLY A 992 46.78 -3.02 8.75
CA GLY A 992 45.64 -2.34 8.13
C GLY A 992 45.27 -2.91 6.75
N LYS A 993 45.54 -4.20 6.53
CA LYS A 993 45.01 -4.96 5.38
C LYS A 993 43.48 -4.79 5.21
N PRO A 994 42.94 -5.12 4.03
CA PRO A 994 41.48 -5.12 3.81
C PRO A 994 40.75 -6.00 4.83
N GLY A 995 39.59 -5.54 5.29
CA GLY A 995 38.71 -6.29 6.20
C GLY A 995 37.98 -7.44 5.49
N SER A 996 37.41 -8.37 6.25
CA SER A 996 36.86 -9.64 5.73
C SER A 996 35.61 -10.09 6.49
N GLY A 997 34.95 -11.15 6.02
CA GLY A 997 33.70 -11.67 6.60
C GLY A 997 32.46 -11.03 5.98
N GLY A 998 31.27 -11.47 6.43
CA GLY A 998 30.01 -11.22 5.73
C GLY A 998 29.80 -12.12 4.51
N GLU A 999 28.91 -11.72 3.61
CA GLU A 999 28.44 -12.55 2.47
C GLU A 999 29.29 -12.41 1.21
N TYR A 1000 30.26 -11.48 1.16
CA TYR A 1000 31.03 -11.19 -0.05
C TYR A 1000 32.44 -10.66 0.22
N ASP A 1001 33.33 -10.90 -0.73
CA ASP A 1001 34.70 -10.38 -0.74
C ASP A 1001 34.76 -8.85 -0.66
N VAL A 1002 35.83 -8.33 -0.07
CA VAL A 1002 36.04 -6.89 0.15
C VAL A 1002 36.10 -6.09 -1.15
N GLN A 1003 35.38 -4.97 -1.19
CA GLN A 1003 35.21 -4.19 -2.42
C GLN A 1003 36.24 -3.06 -2.57
N LEU A 1004 36.62 -2.78 -3.82
CA LEU A 1004 37.60 -1.77 -4.21
C LEU A 1004 36.91 -0.49 -4.72
N GLY A 1005 37.36 0.68 -4.27
CA GLY A 1005 36.97 1.97 -4.84
C GLY A 1005 37.44 3.16 -4.00
N PHE A 1006 37.04 3.29 -2.73
CA PHE A 1006 35.65 3.04 -2.31
C PHE A 1006 35.05 4.38 -1.89
N GLY A 1007 33.83 4.68 -2.35
CA GLY A 1007 33.24 6.03 -2.34
C GLY A 1007 33.29 6.72 -0.98
N TRP A 1008 32.80 6.07 0.10
CA TRP A 1008 32.88 6.66 1.44
C TRP A 1008 34.30 6.76 1.97
N THR A 1009 35.25 5.94 1.53
CA THR A 1009 36.61 5.89 2.10
C THR A 1009 37.38 7.08 1.57
N ASN A 1010 37.25 7.32 0.26
CA ASN A 1010 37.73 8.50 -0.42
C ASN A 1010 37.12 9.75 0.26
N GLY A 1011 35.79 9.79 0.41
CA GLY A 1011 35.08 10.89 1.07
C GLY A 1011 35.51 11.17 2.52
N VAL A 1012 35.71 10.14 3.34
CA VAL A 1012 36.18 10.25 4.73
C VAL A 1012 37.62 10.72 4.80
N VAL A 1013 38.51 10.15 3.98
CA VAL A 1013 39.92 10.53 3.95
C VAL A 1013 40.08 11.99 3.53
N LEU A 1014 39.36 12.46 2.50
CA LEU A 1014 39.41 13.86 2.09
C LEU A 1014 38.90 14.81 3.19
N GLN A 1015 37.81 14.47 3.89
CA GLN A 1015 37.30 15.27 5.02
C GLN A 1015 38.29 15.37 6.20
N LEU A 1016 38.99 14.26 6.52
CA LEU A 1016 39.99 14.24 7.58
C LEU A 1016 41.30 14.95 7.17
N LEU A 1017 41.68 14.86 5.89
CA LEU A 1017 42.84 15.57 5.34
C LEU A 1017 42.62 17.07 5.19
N GLU A 1018 41.42 17.55 4.85
CA GLU A 1018 41.10 18.98 4.94
C GLU A 1018 41.16 19.45 6.41
N ARG A 1019 40.48 18.74 7.32
CA ARG A 1019 40.34 19.19 8.72
C ARG A 1019 41.67 19.20 9.50
N TYR A 1020 42.55 18.24 9.25
CA TYR A 1020 43.79 18.06 10.02
C TYR A 1020 45.07 18.03 9.16
N GLY A 1021 45.00 18.27 7.85
CA GLY A 1021 46.13 18.15 6.93
C GLY A 1021 47.34 19.03 7.29
N ALA A 1022 47.09 20.16 7.95
CA ALA A 1022 48.14 21.05 8.43
C ALA A 1022 49.06 20.39 9.49
N THR A 1023 48.55 19.41 10.24
CA THR A 1023 49.21 18.78 11.40
C THR A 1023 49.42 17.26 11.28
N LEU A 1024 48.64 16.57 10.43
CA LEU A 1024 48.80 15.15 10.10
C LEU A 1024 50.16 14.84 9.45
N THR A 1025 50.68 13.65 9.71
CA THR A 1025 51.97 13.18 9.17
C THR A 1025 51.89 11.75 8.64
N SER A 1026 52.68 11.46 7.62
CA SER A 1026 52.88 10.11 7.05
C SER A 1026 53.86 9.24 7.87
N GLY A 1027 54.71 9.88 8.67
CA GLY A 1027 55.76 9.22 9.46
C GLY A 1027 55.37 8.90 10.91
N SER A 1028 56.38 8.72 11.74
CA SER A 1028 56.36 9.12 13.14
C SER A 1028 57.08 10.46 13.25
N ARG A 1029 56.57 11.41 14.05
CA ARG A 1029 57.34 12.63 14.35
C ARG A 1029 58.67 12.24 15.02
N GLN A 1030 59.79 12.69 14.48
CA GLN A 1030 60.92 13.01 15.35
C GLN A 1030 60.45 14.08 16.33
N VAL A 1031 60.68 13.86 17.63
CA VAL A 1031 60.35 14.85 18.66
C VAL A 1031 61.24 16.07 18.41
N SER A 1032 60.62 17.21 18.06
CA SER A 1032 61.34 18.47 17.94
C SER A 1032 61.98 18.81 19.30
N PRO A 1033 63.27 19.16 19.38
CA PRO A 1033 64.03 19.22 20.64
C PRO A 1033 63.67 20.40 21.57
N GLY A 1034 62.49 21.00 21.41
CA GLY A 1034 62.00 22.15 22.21
C GLY A 1034 61.11 21.80 23.40
N LEU A 1035 60.85 20.51 23.68
CA LEU A 1035 59.89 20.07 24.72
C LEU A 1035 60.51 19.14 25.80
N LEU A 1036 61.84 19.09 25.90
CA LEU A 1036 62.57 18.28 26.91
C LEU A 1036 62.98 19.03 28.18
N LEU A 1037 62.50 20.26 28.38
CA LEU A 1037 62.46 20.92 29.69
C LEU A 1037 60.96 21.16 30.00
N PRO A 1038 60.41 20.49 31.03
CA PRO A 1038 60.91 20.64 32.40
C PRO A 1038 61.29 19.33 33.14
N LEU A 1039 61.17 18.16 32.52
CA LEU A 1039 61.35 16.85 33.18
C LEU A 1039 62.75 16.58 33.76
N VAL A 1040 63.77 17.35 33.34
CA VAL A 1040 65.17 17.18 33.82
C VAL A 1040 65.40 17.83 35.19
N ILE A 1041 64.61 18.83 35.60
CA ILE A 1041 64.86 19.59 36.85
C ILE A 1041 64.39 18.80 38.09
N SER A 1042 63.27 18.06 37.98
CA SER A 1042 62.73 17.28 39.11
C SER A 1042 63.64 16.12 39.54
N ALA A 1043 64.50 15.60 38.67
CA ALA A 1043 65.44 14.52 38.99
C ALA A 1043 66.67 15.00 39.76
N ALA A 1044 67.07 16.27 39.62
CA ALA A 1044 68.26 16.84 40.24
C ALA A 1044 68.06 17.28 41.71
N LEU A 1045 66.81 17.37 42.17
CA LEU A 1045 66.43 17.78 43.53
C LEU A 1045 66.10 16.62 44.48
N ALA A 1046 66.21 15.36 44.01
CA ALA A 1046 66.01 14.16 44.82
C ALA A 1046 67.33 13.50 45.30
N LEU A 1047 68.48 14.16 45.05
CA LEU A 1047 69.82 13.68 45.42
C LEU A 1047 70.66 14.80 46.05
N ARG A 1048 70.16 15.39 47.14
CA ARG A 1048 70.91 16.19 48.11
C ARG A 1048 70.22 16.25 49.47
#